data_AF-A0A950UHZ5-F1
#
_entry.id   AF-A0A950UHZ5-F1
#
_cell.length_a   1.000
_cell.length_b   1.000
_cell.length_c   1.000
_cell.angle_alpha   90.00
_cell.angle_beta   90.00
_cell.angle_gamma   90.00
#
_symmetry.space_group_name_H-M   'P 1'
#
loop_
_entity.id
_entity.type
_entity.pdbx_description
1 polymer ?
#
loop_
_entity_poly.entity_id
_entity_poly.type
_entity_poly.pdbx_seq_one_letter_code
_entity_poly.pdbx_strand_id
1 'polypeptide(L)'
;MTSAKRFAFLLSTLGALAAVLLGTAAPASAHAALLSTAPGEGSVVKTAPAQVLLTFSEGVLLSGDSLRVLDPSGKDVEQGTAHHVGSNQSTATVTLRPRLRNGTYTVAWKVVSADTHPVAGAWTFSVGAPSTTSVNSAAVPGQQPGGGATGTLYSLGRAFSYGGFALLVGGCAFLTVCWPRGARLRVMQKVAVSGWVTLAASTIALLLLRSPYVNGTGLGGIFDLGQVQAAAASKAGSALVSRLLLLAAAAVFLAVLFGAYTRREDAEDAEGSEGSEKRHGLGLSLSLGLSSGLSLGGAVIAAGIAATWAMSEHASVGIQPAVAVPADMLHLLAMAVWLGGLVALLTALYRTTGIERTAVRRFSRIAFGCVCVLVGTGIYQAWRQVGSWHALFATKYGQLLIVKIGLVVLMLGTAAISRRWTGRLTESAADRQDESEPHSVEPVEITTEVTAADNPERAAQLARQRAALTAERAKKLRDADPARGSLRRSVLAEAAIAVLILAVTTMLSSSEPGRTAEEAITASSGGNAALGGGSALFSLPYDTGGPNGKGAASIHLAPARTGPNLLHLSVTDASGKPLDVPKLDIAFTLPAKSLGPIPVRLRHADTGEWVATGLQLPMPGQWQLSVTVRTDAIDETTVTRNVTIDG
;
A
#
# COMPACT_ATOMS: atom_id res chain seq x y z
N MET A 1 7.29 -37.64 4.24
CA MET A 1 7.97 -36.47 4.84
C MET A 1 7.09 -35.89 5.94
N THR A 2 7.63 -35.73 7.16
CA THR A 2 6.93 -35.09 8.30
C THR A 2 6.55 -33.64 7.96
N SER A 3 5.53 -33.10 8.64
CA SER A 3 5.05 -31.73 8.43
C SER A 3 6.16 -30.66 8.56
N ALA A 4 7.17 -30.94 9.39
CA ALA A 4 8.37 -30.11 9.55
C ALA A 4 9.31 -30.13 8.31
N LYS A 5 9.50 -31.30 7.69
CA LYS A 5 10.33 -31.42 6.46
C LYS A 5 9.65 -30.75 5.25
N ARG A 6 8.31 -30.77 5.19
CA ARG A 6 7.54 -30.02 4.17
C ARG A 6 7.62 -28.51 4.38
N PHE A 7 7.57 -28.07 5.64
CA PHE A 7 7.73 -26.66 6.01
C PHE A 7 9.11 -26.11 5.63
N ALA A 8 10.18 -26.84 5.96
CA ALA A 8 11.55 -26.45 5.62
C ALA A 8 11.77 -26.39 4.09
N PHE A 9 11.29 -27.39 3.34
CA PHE A 9 11.43 -27.43 1.88
C PHE A 9 10.70 -26.26 1.20
N LEU A 10 9.48 -25.93 1.64
CA LEU A 10 8.72 -24.78 1.11
C LEU A 10 9.36 -23.44 1.45
N LEU A 11 9.96 -23.31 2.64
CA LEU A 11 10.67 -22.10 3.05
C LEU A 11 11.95 -21.91 2.22
N SER A 12 12.67 -23.00 1.93
CA SER A 12 13.85 -22.99 1.07
C SER A 12 13.51 -22.64 -0.39
N THR A 13 12.41 -23.16 -0.95
CA THR A 13 11.99 -22.81 -2.32
C THR A 13 11.49 -21.37 -2.42
N LEU A 14 10.74 -20.87 -1.43
CA LEU A 14 10.37 -19.45 -1.33
C LEU A 14 11.60 -18.54 -1.17
N GLY A 15 12.59 -18.96 -0.40
CA GLY A 15 13.86 -18.24 -0.24
C GLY A 15 14.69 -18.19 -1.52
N ALA A 16 14.76 -19.30 -2.27
CA ALA A 16 15.44 -19.36 -3.56
C ALA A 16 14.75 -18.49 -4.62
N LEU A 17 13.41 -18.51 -4.67
CA LEU A 17 12.64 -17.65 -5.57
C LEU A 17 12.80 -16.17 -5.22
N ALA A 18 12.80 -15.82 -3.92
CA ALA A 18 13.09 -14.47 -3.47
C ALA A 18 14.50 -14.03 -3.90
N ALA A 19 15.53 -14.86 -3.72
CA ALA A 19 16.90 -14.55 -4.12
C ALA A 19 17.03 -14.23 -5.63
N VAL A 20 16.30 -14.93 -6.49
CA VAL A 20 16.29 -14.67 -7.94
C VAL A 20 15.58 -13.36 -8.29
N LEU A 21 14.50 -13.01 -7.59
CA LEU A 21 13.72 -11.79 -7.85
C LEU A 21 14.42 -10.51 -7.35
N LEU A 22 15.32 -10.61 -6.37
CA LEU A 22 16.01 -9.47 -5.74
C LEU A 22 17.16 -8.88 -6.58
N GLY A 23 17.55 -9.50 -7.71
CA GLY A 23 18.85 -9.28 -8.35
C GLY A 23 18.96 -8.20 -9.44
N THR A 24 17.89 -7.59 -9.94
CA THR A 24 17.99 -6.69 -11.11
C THR A 24 16.96 -5.55 -11.07
N ALA A 25 17.36 -4.37 -10.60
CA ALA A 25 16.73 -3.08 -10.94
C ALA A 25 17.44 -1.89 -10.29
N ALA A 26 17.51 -0.77 -11.03
CA ALA A 26 17.77 0.55 -10.45
C ALA A 26 16.60 0.97 -9.54
N PRO A 27 16.84 1.73 -8.45
CA PRO A 27 15.78 2.18 -7.56
C PRO A 27 14.80 3.10 -8.29
N ALA A 28 13.51 2.81 -8.14
CA ALA A 28 12.42 3.68 -8.54
C ALA A 28 11.33 3.58 -7.47
N SER A 29 10.93 4.74 -6.96
CA SER A 29 9.99 4.91 -5.84
C SER A 29 8.53 4.76 -6.29
N ALA A 30 7.62 4.56 -5.33
CA ALA A 30 6.18 4.61 -5.57
C ALA A 30 5.53 5.94 -5.19
N HIS A 31 6.10 6.66 -4.21
CA HIS A 31 5.73 8.03 -3.92
C HIS A 31 6.79 8.99 -4.48
N ALA A 32 6.38 10.21 -4.82
CA ALA A 32 7.29 11.25 -5.26
C ALA A 32 8.01 11.87 -4.06
N ALA A 33 9.31 11.56 -3.90
CA ALA A 33 10.18 12.28 -2.98
C ALA A 33 10.51 13.66 -3.55
N LEU A 34 10.46 14.71 -2.72
CA LEU A 34 10.99 16.02 -3.09
C LEU A 34 12.52 15.98 -3.00
N LEU A 35 13.20 16.11 -4.14
CA LEU A 35 14.64 15.97 -4.26
C LEU A 35 15.38 17.31 -4.18
N SER A 36 14.82 18.36 -4.78
CA SER A 36 15.42 19.69 -4.74
C SER A 36 14.39 20.80 -4.94
N THR A 37 14.73 21.99 -4.45
CA THR A 37 13.94 23.21 -4.59
C THR A 37 14.83 24.37 -5.01
N ALA A 38 14.26 25.28 -5.79
CA ALA A 38 14.89 26.54 -6.16
C ALA A 38 13.86 27.69 -6.03
N PRO A 39 14.03 28.64 -5.10
CA PRO A 39 15.10 28.72 -4.10
C PRO A 39 15.10 27.53 -3.14
N GLY A 40 16.31 27.17 -2.67
CA GLY A 40 16.51 26.07 -1.75
C GLY A 40 15.85 26.32 -0.39
N GLU A 41 15.54 25.22 0.31
CA GLU A 41 15.06 25.28 1.69
C GLU A 41 16.03 26.03 2.61
N GLY A 42 15.49 26.98 3.39
CA GLY A 42 16.25 27.84 4.30
C GLY A 42 17.12 28.89 3.62
N SER A 43 17.17 28.94 2.28
CA SER A 43 18.08 29.82 1.56
C SER A 43 17.72 31.30 1.71
N VAL A 44 18.74 32.16 1.67
CA VAL A 44 18.59 33.62 1.62
C VAL A 44 19.07 34.11 0.26
N VAL A 45 18.17 34.61 -0.56
CA VAL A 45 18.46 35.14 -1.90
C VAL A 45 18.54 36.66 -1.86
N LYS A 46 19.49 37.25 -2.60
CA LYS A 46 19.67 38.71 -2.62
C LYS A 46 18.51 39.43 -3.31
N THR A 47 17.99 38.83 -4.37
CA THR A 47 16.90 39.36 -5.19
C THR A 47 15.76 38.36 -5.23
N ALA A 48 14.53 38.87 -5.35
CA ALA A 48 13.35 38.03 -5.51
C ALA A 48 13.47 37.18 -6.79
N PRO A 49 13.29 35.85 -6.70
CA PRO A 49 13.34 34.99 -7.87
C PRO A 49 12.10 35.23 -8.74
N ALA A 50 12.21 34.97 -10.04
CA ALA A 50 11.07 35.08 -10.96
C ALA A 50 10.08 33.90 -10.81
N GLN A 51 10.55 32.77 -10.29
CA GLN A 51 9.79 31.53 -10.18
C GLN A 51 10.32 30.67 -9.03
N VAL A 52 9.50 29.70 -8.62
CA VAL A 52 9.90 28.64 -7.69
C VAL A 52 9.82 27.31 -8.42
N LEU A 53 10.87 26.48 -8.32
CA LEU A 53 10.95 25.15 -8.91
C LEU A 53 11.06 24.06 -7.82
N LEU A 54 10.44 22.92 -8.10
CA LEU A 54 10.51 21.69 -7.31
C LEU A 54 10.83 20.54 -8.24
N THR A 55 11.83 19.74 -7.90
CA THR A 55 12.15 18.50 -8.61
C THR A 55 11.85 17.30 -7.73
N PHE A 56 11.11 16.35 -8.29
CA PHE A 56 10.67 15.13 -7.64
C PHE A 56 11.44 13.90 -8.19
N SER A 57 11.41 12.80 -7.44
CA SER A 57 12.01 11.52 -7.84
C SER A 57 11.32 10.85 -9.02
N GLU A 58 10.07 11.25 -9.32
CA GLU A 58 9.25 10.71 -10.40
C GLU A 58 8.28 11.76 -10.92
N GLY A 59 7.50 11.40 -11.95
CA GLY A 59 6.46 12.26 -12.49
C GLY A 59 5.30 12.46 -11.49
N VAL A 60 4.82 13.70 -11.39
CA VAL A 60 3.70 14.06 -10.51
C VAL A 60 2.56 14.70 -11.28
N LEU A 61 1.33 14.53 -10.81
CA LEU A 61 0.17 15.24 -11.34
C LEU A 61 -0.03 16.54 -10.55
N LEU A 62 -0.20 17.64 -11.28
CA LEU A 62 -0.43 18.97 -10.74
C LEU A 62 -1.90 19.40 -10.86
N SER A 63 -2.41 20.08 -9.84
CA SER A 63 -3.65 20.85 -9.83
C SER A 63 -3.35 22.35 -9.79
N GLY A 64 -4.37 23.19 -10.00
CA GLY A 64 -4.20 24.65 -10.02
C GLY A 64 -3.64 25.22 -8.71
N ASP A 65 -3.90 24.56 -7.59
CA ASP A 65 -3.44 24.89 -6.24
C ASP A 65 -2.23 24.07 -5.77
N SER A 66 -1.55 23.33 -6.67
CA SER A 66 -0.46 22.43 -6.29
C SER A 66 0.74 23.13 -5.65
N LEU A 67 1.01 24.39 -6.00
CA LEU A 67 2.04 25.19 -5.39
C LEU A 67 1.40 26.47 -4.87
N ARG A 68 1.69 26.80 -3.61
CA ARG A 68 1.36 28.09 -3.01
C ARG A 68 2.61 28.77 -2.47
N VAL A 69 2.79 30.05 -2.75
CA VAL A 69 3.88 30.89 -2.28
C VAL A 69 3.29 32.07 -1.53
N LEU A 70 3.56 32.11 -0.24
CA LEU A 70 3.02 33.08 0.71
C LEU A 70 4.11 34.04 1.15
N ASP A 71 3.80 35.33 1.17
CA ASP A 71 4.66 36.35 1.77
C ASP A 71 4.69 36.27 3.31
N PRO A 72 5.57 37.04 4.00
CA PRO A 72 5.66 36.98 5.47
C PRO A 72 4.36 37.30 6.23
N SER A 73 3.40 37.95 5.56
CA SER A 73 2.07 38.26 6.12
C SER A 73 1.00 37.22 5.78
N GLY A 74 1.36 36.18 5.02
CA GLY A 74 0.44 35.13 4.58
C GLY A 74 -0.35 35.45 3.33
N LYS A 75 0.09 36.43 2.53
CA LYS A 75 -0.56 36.76 1.25
C LYS A 75 0.06 35.95 0.11
N ASP A 76 -0.79 35.39 -0.74
CA ASP A 76 -0.41 34.72 -2.00
C ASP A 76 0.34 35.67 -2.95
N VAL A 77 1.48 35.22 -3.48
CA VAL A 77 2.34 36.02 -4.38
C VAL A 77 2.59 35.35 -5.74
N GLU A 78 1.90 34.26 -6.04
CA GLU A 78 2.00 33.60 -7.35
C GLU A 78 1.34 34.42 -8.45
N GLN A 79 1.81 34.19 -9.67
CA GLN A 79 1.26 34.70 -10.91
C GLN A 79 0.90 33.50 -11.82
N GLY A 80 -0.39 33.14 -11.85
CA GLY A 80 -0.88 31.98 -12.60
C GLY A 80 -0.92 30.70 -11.76
N THR A 81 -0.91 29.56 -12.43
CA THR A 81 -1.00 28.23 -11.78
C THR A 81 0.30 27.44 -11.95
N ALA A 82 0.50 26.47 -11.05
CA ALA A 82 1.59 25.51 -11.16
C ALA A 82 1.53 24.75 -12.49
N HIS A 83 2.70 24.49 -13.08
CA HIS A 83 2.83 23.72 -14.31
C HIS A 83 4.18 22.99 -14.36
N HIS A 84 4.32 22.05 -15.29
CA HIS A 84 5.57 21.35 -15.51
C HIS A 84 6.54 22.19 -16.33
N VAL A 85 7.84 22.01 -16.06
CA VAL A 85 8.90 22.64 -16.87
C VAL A 85 9.04 21.86 -18.18
N GLY A 86 8.62 22.48 -19.28
CA GLY A 86 8.65 21.85 -20.61
C GLY A 86 7.85 20.55 -20.64
N SER A 87 8.48 19.46 -21.09
CA SER A 87 7.89 18.11 -21.10
C SER A 87 8.24 17.27 -19.86
N ASN A 88 9.01 17.82 -18.90
CA ASN A 88 9.48 17.08 -17.74
C ASN A 88 8.40 17.00 -16.64
N GLN A 89 7.76 15.83 -16.52
CA GLN A 89 6.71 15.60 -15.53
C GLN A 89 7.20 15.51 -14.08
N SER A 90 8.51 15.41 -13.83
CA SER A 90 9.06 15.37 -12.47
C SER A 90 9.48 16.73 -11.93
N THR A 91 9.38 17.80 -12.72
CA THR A 91 9.71 19.16 -12.27
C THR A 91 8.49 20.06 -12.38
N ALA A 92 8.11 20.67 -11.26
CA ALA A 92 7.00 21.60 -11.15
C ALA A 92 7.52 23.01 -10.92
N THR A 93 6.85 24.02 -11.47
CA THR A 93 7.20 25.43 -11.30
C THR A 93 5.96 26.30 -11.14
N VAL A 94 6.12 27.44 -10.45
CA VAL A 94 5.15 28.52 -10.42
C VAL A 94 5.85 29.87 -10.53
N THR A 95 5.30 30.76 -11.36
CA THR A 95 5.82 32.12 -11.55
C THR A 95 5.41 33.01 -10.38
N LEU A 96 6.32 33.88 -9.96
CA LEU A 96 6.07 34.86 -8.90
C LEU A 96 5.79 36.24 -9.46
N ARG A 97 4.98 37.02 -8.74
CA ARG A 97 4.75 38.43 -9.07
C ARG A 97 6.06 39.22 -8.98
N PRO A 98 6.27 40.22 -9.86
CA PRO A 98 7.47 41.06 -9.80
C PRO A 98 7.48 41.93 -8.54
N ARG A 99 8.68 42.40 -8.16
CA ARG A 99 8.91 43.34 -7.03
C ARG A 99 8.40 42.81 -5.68
N LEU A 100 8.70 41.54 -5.38
CA LEU A 100 8.48 41.00 -4.04
C LEU A 100 9.32 41.75 -3.01
N ARG A 101 8.73 41.96 -1.83
CA ARG A 101 9.38 42.62 -0.69
C ARG A 101 10.40 41.70 -0.04
N ASN A 102 11.32 42.29 0.72
CA ASN A 102 12.24 41.50 1.55
C ASN A 102 11.47 40.81 2.69
N GLY A 103 11.93 39.61 3.06
CA GLY A 103 11.38 38.82 4.15
C GLY A 103 11.34 37.33 3.85
N THR A 104 10.87 36.54 4.83
CA THR A 104 10.74 35.08 4.74
C THR A 104 9.42 34.67 4.10
N TYR A 105 9.53 34.00 2.95
CA TYR A 105 8.44 33.43 2.18
C TYR A 105 8.25 31.96 2.55
N THR A 106 7.00 31.50 2.50
CA THR A 106 6.65 30.09 2.69
C THR A 106 6.13 29.53 1.39
N VAL A 107 6.76 28.46 0.90
CA VAL A 107 6.26 27.68 -0.22
C VAL A 107 5.62 26.43 0.34
N ALA A 108 4.32 26.27 0.11
CA ALA A 108 3.59 25.03 0.38
C ALA A 108 3.26 24.35 -0.93
N TRP A 109 3.33 23.03 -0.93
CA TRP A 109 3.07 22.25 -2.14
C TRP A 109 2.29 20.99 -1.83
N LYS A 110 1.53 20.55 -2.82
CA LYS A 110 0.70 19.36 -2.82
C LYS A 110 0.57 18.82 -4.23
N VAL A 111 1.02 17.58 -4.44
CA VAL A 111 0.99 16.92 -5.75
C VAL A 111 0.52 15.48 -5.61
N VAL A 112 0.08 14.84 -6.70
CA VAL A 112 -0.31 13.42 -6.70
C VAL A 112 0.77 12.61 -7.41
N SER A 113 1.36 11.66 -6.70
CA SER A 113 2.40 10.77 -7.24
C SER A 113 1.83 9.80 -8.29
N ALA A 114 2.70 9.14 -9.05
CA ALA A 114 2.29 8.20 -10.10
C ALA A 114 1.54 6.96 -9.55
N ASP A 115 1.75 6.60 -8.28
CA ASP A 115 0.98 5.59 -7.54
C ASP A 115 -0.38 6.09 -7.01
N THR A 116 -0.78 7.31 -7.38
CA THR A 116 -2.03 7.96 -6.98
C THR A 116 -2.10 8.47 -5.54
N HIS A 117 -1.03 8.41 -4.74
CA HIS A 117 -1.06 9.01 -3.41
C HIS A 117 -0.74 10.50 -3.45
N PRO A 118 -1.56 11.35 -2.80
CA PRO A 118 -1.23 12.76 -2.65
C PRO A 118 -0.11 12.92 -1.62
N VAL A 119 0.93 13.64 -2.00
CA VAL A 119 2.06 14.03 -1.16
C VAL A 119 2.08 15.55 -1.04
N ALA A 120 2.54 16.03 0.11
CA ALA A 120 2.60 17.45 0.39
C ALA A 120 3.75 17.78 1.32
N GLY A 121 4.15 19.04 1.29
CA GLY A 121 5.15 19.58 2.18
C GLY A 121 5.14 21.10 2.12
N ALA A 122 6.04 21.70 2.90
CA ALA A 122 6.27 23.12 2.84
C ALA A 122 7.71 23.40 3.26
N TRP A 123 8.28 24.45 2.67
CA TRP A 123 9.59 24.97 3.07
C TRP A 123 9.56 26.50 3.05
N THR A 124 10.63 27.11 3.55
CA THR A 124 10.78 28.56 3.56
C THR A 124 12.06 28.99 2.86
N PHE A 125 12.05 30.17 2.24
CA PHE A 125 13.24 30.88 1.78
C PHE A 125 13.10 32.38 2.12
N SER A 126 14.18 33.14 2.12
CA SER A 126 14.13 34.57 2.45
C SER A 126 14.69 35.43 1.32
N VAL A 127 14.03 36.55 1.03
CA VAL A 127 14.53 37.58 0.12
C VAL A 127 15.18 38.69 0.94
N GLY A 128 16.46 38.99 0.65
CA GLY A 128 17.27 39.97 1.37
C GLY A 128 17.76 39.46 2.73
N ALA A 129 16.86 39.29 3.70
CA ALA A 129 17.17 38.78 5.03
C ALA A 129 15.98 38.00 5.63
N PRO A 130 16.23 37.03 6.54
CA PRO A 130 15.17 36.36 7.28
C PRO A 130 14.31 37.33 8.08
N SER A 131 13.00 37.07 8.14
CA SER A 131 12.03 37.85 8.92
C SER A 131 11.07 36.93 9.67
N THR A 132 10.39 37.48 10.67
CA THR A 132 9.23 36.80 11.25
C THR A 132 8.15 36.58 10.19
N THR A 133 7.53 35.40 10.18
CA THR A 133 6.38 35.07 9.32
C THR A 133 5.18 34.73 10.17
N SER A 134 3.98 35.13 9.73
CA SER A 134 2.71 34.70 10.33
C SER A 134 2.24 33.34 9.80
N VAL A 135 2.92 32.79 8.79
CA VAL A 135 2.55 31.53 8.16
C VAL A 135 3.13 30.36 8.92
N ASN A 136 2.26 29.46 9.37
CA ASN A 136 2.68 28.15 9.87
C ASN A 136 2.80 27.19 8.67
N SER A 137 4.03 26.84 8.30
CA SER A 137 4.34 25.92 7.19
C SER A 137 3.68 24.55 7.36
N ALA A 138 3.47 24.08 8.59
CA ALA A 138 2.79 22.82 8.87
C ALA A 138 1.26 22.89 8.71
N ALA A 139 0.68 24.09 8.60
CA ALA A 139 -0.76 24.32 8.64
C ALA A 139 -1.26 25.27 7.55
N VAL A 140 -0.63 25.27 6.37
CA VAL A 140 -1.13 26.05 5.23
C VAL A 140 -2.49 25.49 4.79
N PRO A 141 -3.58 26.30 4.83
CA PRO A 141 -4.92 25.82 4.49
C PRO A 141 -4.99 25.24 3.07
N GLY A 142 -5.63 24.07 2.95
CA GLY A 142 -5.81 23.38 1.67
C GLY A 142 -4.54 22.71 1.11
N GLN A 143 -3.43 22.71 1.83
CA GLN A 143 -2.15 22.10 1.39
C GLN A 143 -1.81 20.80 2.14
N GLN A 144 -2.72 20.29 2.97
CA GLN A 144 -2.55 19.03 3.70
C GLN A 144 -3.57 17.99 3.21
N PRO A 145 -3.19 17.09 2.28
CA PRO A 145 -4.01 15.96 1.86
C PRO A 145 -4.40 15.08 3.05
N GLY A 146 -5.60 14.52 3.02
CA GLY A 146 -6.02 13.57 4.05
C GLY A 146 -6.07 14.15 5.47
N GLY A 147 -6.12 15.47 5.62
CA GLY A 147 -6.34 16.12 6.92
C GLY A 147 -7.77 15.97 7.43
N GLY A 148 -7.93 16.05 8.76
CA GLY A 148 -9.24 16.18 9.42
C GLY A 148 -10.21 15.01 9.23
N ALA A 149 -11.51 15.33 9.21
CA ALA A 149 -12.58 14.34 9.11
C ALA A 149 -12.57 13.58 7.77
N THR A 150 -12.24 14.27 6.67
CA THR A 150 -12.16 13.68 5.33
C THR A 150 -11.10 12.57 5.29
N GLY A 151 -9.90 12.82 5.80
CA GLY A 151 -8.85 11.82 5.90
C GLY A 151 -9.25 10.62 6.74
N THR A 152 -9.83 10.87 7.92
CA THR A 152 -10.29 9.81 8.82
C THR A 152 -11.33 8.92 8.15
N LEU A 153 -12.33 9.51 7.49
CA LEU A 153 -13.37 8.77 6.75
C LEU A 153 -12.79 8.01 5.57
N TYR A 154 -11.81 8.58 4.86
CA TYR A 154 -11.12 7.89 3.77
C TYR A 154 -10.35 6.66 4.27
N SER A 155 -9.61 6.79 5.38
CA SER A 155 -8.91 5.68 6.02
C SER A 155 -9.86 4.59 6.52
N LEU A 156 -11.00 4.96 7.13
CA LEU A 156 -12.04 4.01 7.51
C LEU A 156 -12.64 3.31 6.28
N GLY A 157 -12.91 4.05 5.21
CA GLY A 157 -13.38 3.51 3.94
C GLY A 157 -12.41 2.46 3.38
N ARG A 158 -11.09 2.72 3.43
CA ARG A 158 -10.06 1.75 3.04
C ARG A 158 -10.10 0.50 3.92
N ALA A 159 -10.17 0.65 5.23
CA ALA A 159 -10.25 -0.47 6.17
C ALA A 159 -11.50 -1.35 5.92
N PHE A 160 -12.67 -0.73 5.74
CA PHE A 160 -13.90 -1.43 5.38
C PHE A 160 -13.81 -2.10 4.01
N SER A 161 -13.11 -1.49 3.05
CA SER A 161 -12.90 -2.10 1.73
C SER A 161 -12.07 -3.38 1.82
N TYR A 162 -10.98 -3.41 2.60
CA TYR A 162 -10.20 -4.63 2.81
C TYR A 162 -11.01 -5.70 3.57
N GLY A 163 -11.75 -5.30 4.61
CA GLY A 163 -12.60 -6.21 5.37
C GLY A 163 -13.73 -6.82 4.53
N GLY A 164 -14.43 -5.98 3.75
CA GLY A 164 -15.49 -6.41 2.83
C GLY A 164 -14.97 -7.35 1.75
N PHE A 165 -13.79 -7.06 1.18
CA PHE A 165 -13.11 -7.93 0.23
C PHE A 165 -12.76 -9.30 0.85
N ALA A 166 -12.21 -9.31 2.06
CA ALA A 166 -11.91 -10.54 2.78
C ALA A 166 -13.18 -11.38 2.99
N LEU A 167 -14.25 -10.79 3.52
CA LEU A 167 -15.51 -11.49 3.77
C LEU A 167 -16.16 -12.03 2.49
N LEU A 168 -16.15 -11.24 1.41
CA LEU A 168 -16.70 -11.64 0.11
C LEU A 168 -15.91 -12.81 -0.48
N VAL A 169 -14.61 -12.62 -0.72
CA VAL A 169 -13.78 -13.61 -1.42
C VAL A 169 -13.54 -14.84 -0.55
N GLY A 170 -13.16 -14.64 0.72
CA GLY A 170 -12.92 -15.76 1.63
C GLY A 170 -14.19 -16.50 2.03
N GLY A 171 -15.31 -15.80 2.20
CA GLY A 171 -16.61 -16.45 2.41
C GLY A 171 -17.02 -17.32 1.23
N CYS A 172 -16.93 -16.79 0.00
CA CYS A 172 -17.22 -17.55 -1.22
C CYS A 172 -16.25 -18.73 -1.40
N ALA A 173 -14.94 -18.54 -1.24
CA ALA A 173 -13.94 -19.60 -1.37
C ALA A 173 -14.14 -20.71 -0.32
N PHE A 174 -14.49 -20.33 0.91
CA PHE A 174 -14.83 -21.30 1.95
C PHE A 174 -16.06 -22.13 1.56
N LEU A 175 -17.12 -21.48 1.05
CA LEU A 175 -18.33 -22.17 0.63
C LEU A 175 -18.12 -23.05 -0.60
N THR A 176 -17.39 -22.61 -1.62
CA THR A 176 -17.22 -23.40 -2.85
C THR A 176 -16.20 -24.53 -2.70
N VAL A 177 -15.13 -24.34 -1.93
CA VAL A 177 -14.01 -25.29 -1.84
C VAL A 177 -14.03 -26.12 -0.55
N CYS A 178 -14.35 -25.49 0.58
CA CYS A 178 -14.25 -26.15 1.88
C CYS A 178 -15.57 -26.79 2.30
N TRP A 179 -16.69 -26.07 2.15
CA TRP A 179 -18.00 -26.50 2.65
C TRP A 179 -19.19 -26.12 1.73
N PRO A 180 -19.34 -26.79 0.57
CA PRO A 180 -20.44 -26.56 -0.38
C PRO A 180 -21.84 -26.58 0.25
N ARG A 181 -22.11 -27.53 1.14
CA ARG A 181 -23.39 -27.64 1.86
C ARG A 181 -23.72 -26.41 2.69
N GLY A 182 -22.69 -25.69 3.17
CA GLY A 182 -22.85 -24.45 3.93
C GLY A 182 -23.51 -23.33 3.13
N ALA A 183 -23.46 -23.38 1.79
CA ALA A 183 -24.06 -22.35 0.93
C ALA A 183 -25.60 -22.31 1.02
N ARG A 184 -26.22 -23.39 1.51
CA ARG A 184 -27.67 -23.46 1.79
C ARG A 184 -28.06 -22.66 3.04
N LEU A 185 -27.11 -22.38 3.93
CA LEU A 185 -27.40 -21.74 5.21
C LEU A 185 -27.47 -20.22 5.05
N ARG A 186 -28.64 -19.62 5.34
CA ARG A 186 -28.84 -18.16 5.31
C ARG A 186 -27.80 -17.38 6.11
N VAL A 187 -27.30 -17.95 7.21
CA VAL A 187 -26.26 -17.31 8.03
C VAL A 187 -24.94 -17.19 7.26
N MET A 188 -24.56 -18.20 6.47
CA MET A 188 -23.35 -18.15 5.65
C MET A 188 -23.53 -17.24 4.43
N GLN A 189 -24.72 -17.26 3.82
CA GLN A 189 -25.08 -16.33 2.74
C GLN A 189 -24.94 -14.87 3.20
N LYS A 190 -25.43 -14.55 4.40
CA LYS A 190 -25.29 -13.22 5.01
C LYS A 190 -23.84 -12.79 5.19
N VAL A 191 -22.89 -13.70 5.47
CA VAL A 191 -21.47 -13.34 5.57
C VAL A 191 -20.95 -12.85 4.22
N ALA A 192 -21.15 -13.63 3.15
CA ALA A 192 -20.69 -13.25 1.81
C ALA A 192 -21.39 -11.98 1.29
N VAL A 193 -22.71 -11.87 1.47
CA VAL A 193 -23.50 -10.69 1.08
C VAL A 193 -23.08 -9.47 1.90
N SER A 194 -22.83 -9.61 3.21
CA SER A 194 -22.33 -8.49 4.03
C SER A 194 -20.95 -8.01 3.57
N GLY A 195 -20.08 -8.93 3.15
CA GLY A 195 -18.79 -8.60 2.54
C GLY A 195 -18.98 -7.79 1.25
N TRP A 196 -19.87 -8.24 0.37
CA TRP A 196 -20.21 -7.52 -0.86
C TRP A 196 -20.79 -6.13 -0.59
N VAL A 197 -21.81 -6.01 0.28
CA VAL A 197 -22.42 -4.73 0.64
C VAL A 197 -21.38 -3.78 1.23
N THR A 198 -20.55 -4.26 2.15
CA THR A 198 -19.51 -3.46 2.79
C THR A 198 -18.51 -2.96 1.76
N LEU A 199 -18.04 -3.82 0.86
CA LEU A 199 -17.09 -3.46 -0.19
C LEU A 199 -17.69 -2.49 -1.22
N ALA A 200 -18.96 -2.67 -1.60
CA ALA A 200 -19.65 -1.76 -2.50
C ALA A 200 -19.84 -0.38 -1.86
N ALA A 201 -20.38 -0.33 -0.64
CA ALA A 201 -20.60 0.92 0.10
C ALA A 201 -19.29 1.66 0.36
N SER A 202 -18.23 0.96 0.77
CA SER A 202 -16.92 1.57 0.98
C SER A 202 -16.30 2.06 -0.32
N THR A 203 -16.48 1.36 -1.44
CA THR A 203 -15.96 1.78 -2.75
C THR A 203 -16.66 3.05 -3.23
N ILE A 204 -17.99 3.16 -3.06
CA ILE A 204 -18.73 4.39 -3.34
C ILE A 204 -18.24 5.53 -2.44
N ALA A 205 -18.12 5.30 -1.13
CA ALA A 205 -17.62 6.31 -0.21
C ALA A 205 -16.21 6.79 -0.57
N LEU A 206 -15.30 5.88 -0.92
CA LEU A 206 -13.94 6.20 -1.36
C LEU A 206 -13.94 7.03 -2.66
N LEU A 207 -14.85 6.77 -3.59
CA LEU A 207 -14.97 7.54 -4.83
C LEU A 207 -15.44 8.97 -4.54
N LEU A 208 -16.46 9.14 -3.69
CA LEU A 208 -16.98 10.45 -3.31
C LEU A 208 -15.98 11.26 -2.47
N LEU A 209 -15.24 10.60 -1.58
CA LEU A 209 -14.24 11.23 -0.72
C LEU A 209 -12.93 11.53 -1.45
N ARG A 210 -12.73 11.02 -2.68
CA ARG A 210 -11.44 11.10 -3.37
C ARG A 210 -10.98 12.53 -3.66
N SER A 211 -11.85 13.36 -4.24
CA SER A 211 -11.51 14.77 -4.52
C SER A 211 -11.23 15.53 -3.22
N PRO A 212 -12.12 15.51 -2.20
CA PRO A 212 -11.83 16.17 -0.93
C PRO A 212 -10.57 15.67 -0.22
N TYR A 213 -10.29 14.36 -0.31
CA TYR A 213 -9.09 13.75 0.26
C TYR A 213 -7.80 14.28 -0.39
N VAL A 214 -7.76 14.31 -1.73
CA VAL A 214 -6.61 14.82 -2.49
C VAL A 214 -6.45 16.33 -2.29
N ASN A 215 -7.56 17.07 -2.28
CA ASN A 215 -7.53 18.53 -2.20
C ASN A 215 -7.36 19.05 -0.77
N GLY A 216 -7.49 18.20 0.25
CA GLY A 216 -7.43 18.63 1.65
C GLY A 216 -8.64 19.50 2.06
N THR A 217 -9.79 19.28 1.43
CA THR A 217 -11.03 20.02 1.71
C THR A 217 -11.96 19.23 2.64
N GLY A 218 -12.88 19.94 3.29
CA GLY A 218 -13.92 19.33 4.12
C GLY A 218 -14.97 18.57 3.31
N LEU A 219 -15.95 17.99 4.01
CA LEU A 219 -16.99 17.14 3.41
C LEU A 219 -17.99 17.88 2.52
N GLY A 220 -17.97 19.22 2.46
CA GLY A 220 -18.95 20.01 1.71
C GLY A 220 -18.99 19.73 0.21
N GLY A 221 -17.89 19.22 -0.37
CA GLY A 221 -17.77 18.93 -1.81
C GLY A 221 -18.05 17.50 -2.23
N ILE A 222 -18.42 16.57 -1.34
CA ILE A 222 -18.52 15.13 -1.68
C ILE A 222 -19.63 14.79 -2.69
N PHE A 223 -20.62 15.67 -2.87
CA PHE A 223 -21.72 15.51 -3.82
C PHE A 223 -21.65 16.50 -5.00
N ASP A 224 -20.55 17.22 -5.13
CA ASP A 224 -20.28 18.06 -6.29
C ASP A 224 -20.00 17.15 -7.51
N LEU A 225 -20.92 17.14 -8.47
CA LEU A 225 -20.83 16.27 -9.65
C LEU A 225 -19.58 16.52 -10.49
N GLY A 226 -19.10 17.77 -10.57
CA GLY A 226 -17.87 18.10 -11.28
C GLY A 226 -16.64 17.51 -10.59
N GLN A 227 -16.59 17.59 -9.26
CA GLN A 227 -15.52 16.97 -8.47
C GLN A 227 -15.56 15.44 -8.50
N VAL A 228 -16.75 14.84 -8.47
CA VAL A 228 -16.91 13.39 -8.59
C VAL A 228 -16.50 12.91 -9.98
N GLN A 229 -16.88 13.63 -11.04
CA GLN A 229 -16.45 13.32 -12.40
C GLN A 229 -14.94 13.44 -12.57
N ALA A 230 -14.33 14.51 -12.05
CA ALA A 230 -12.87 14.69 -12.07
C ALA A 230 -12.16 13.58 -11.28
N ALA A 231 -12.70 13.21 -10.11
CA ALA A 231 -12.18 12.10 -9.33
C ALA A 231 -12.27 10.78 -10.10
N ALA A 232 -13.41 10.47 -10.71
CA ALA A 232 -13.65 9.25 -11.48
C ALA A 232 -12.77 9.15 -12.74
N ALA A 233 -12.43 10.28 -13.36
CA ALA A 233 -11.52 10.35 -14.51
C ALA A 233 -10.04 10.13 -14.14
N SER A 234 -9.67 10.29 -12.86
CA SER A 234 -8.30 10.03 -12.40
C SER A 234 -7.96 8.53 -12.40
N LYS A 235 -6.65 8.19 -12.45
CA LYS A 235 -6.17 6.79 -12.37
C LYS A 235 -6.71 6.04 -11.15
N ALA A 236 -6.86 6.70 -10.01
CA ALA A 236 -7.42 6.08 -8.81
C ALA A 236 -8.95 5.92 -8.90
N GLY A 237 -9.64 6.94 -9.42
CA GLY A 237 -11.09 6.89 -9.56
C GLY A 237 -11.55 5.87 -10.57
N SER A 238 -10.84 5.73 -11.70
CA SER A 238 -11.16 4.73 -12.71
C SER A 238 -11.06 3.31 -12.16
N ALA A 239 -10.07 3.04 -11.29
CA ALA A 239 -9.97 1.76 -10.60
C ALA A 239 -11.12 1.50 -9.61
N LEU A 240 -11.59 2.53 -8.89
CA LEU A 240 -12.79 2.42 -8.05
C LEU A 240 -14.04 2.16 -8.90
N VAL A 241 -14.19 2.83 -10.06
CA VAL A 241 -15.28 2.58 -11.00
C VAL A 241 -15.21 1.16 -11.56
N SER A 242 -14.04 0.67 -11.98
CA SER A 242 -13.83 -0.71 -12.41
C SER A 242 -14.20 -1.70 -11.31
N ARG A 243 -13.86 -1.39 -10.04
CA ARG A 243 -14.25 -2.22 -8.89
C ARG A 243 -15.77 -2.28 -8.73
N LEU A 244 -16.50 -1.18 -8.91
CA LEU A 244 -17.96 -1.18 -8.87
C LEU A 244 -18.58 -2.06 -9.96
N LEU A 245 -18.04 -2.03 -11.18
CA LEU A 245 -18.47 -2.91 -12.27
C LEU A 245 -18.22 -4.39 -11.93
N LEU A 246 -17.05 -4.70 -11.39
CA LEU A 246 -16.72 -6.05 -10.93
C LEU A 246 -17.59 -6.51 -9.76
N LEU A 247 -18.01 -5.58 -8.89
CA LEU A 247 -18.96 -5.86 -7.81
C LEU A 247 -20.37 -6.12 -8.33
N ALA A 248 -20.78 -5.47 -9.42
CA ALA A 248 -22.03 -5.83 -10.09
C ALA A 248 -21.97 -7.28 -10.63
N ALA A 249 -20.85 -7.67 -11.25
CA ALA A 249 -20.62 -9.06 -11.64
C ALA A 249 -20.58 -10.02 -10.43
N ALA A 250 -19.99 -9.60 -9.32
CA ALA A 250 -19.98 -10.36 -8.07
C ALA A 250 -21.40 -10.54 -7.49
N ALA A 251 -22.29 -9.55 -7.63
CA ALA A 251 -23.67 -9.66 -7.20
C ALA A 251 -24.43 -10.73 -8.00
N VAL A 252 -24.25 -10.72 -9.33
CA VAL A 252 -24.79 -11.78 -10.21
C VAL A 252 -24.23 -13.14 -9.82
N PHE A 253 -22.91 -13.23 -9.58
CA PHE A 253 -22.27 -14.45 -9.09
C PHE A 253 -22.88 -14.97 -7.78
N LEU A 254 -23.11 -14.09 -6.79
CA LEU A 254 -23.74 -14.47 -5.52
C LEU A 254 -25.18 -14.97 -5.71
N ALA A 255 -25.95 -14.31 -6.59
CA ALA A 255 -27.30 -14.74 -6.92
C ALA A 255 -27.32 -16.13 -7.59
N VAL A 256 -26.41 -16.39 -8.54
CA VAL A 256 -26.27 -17.70 -9.19
C VAL A 256 -25.78 -18.75 -8.18
N LEU A 257 -24.77 -18.42 -7.36
CA LEU A 257 -24.22 -19.33 -6.37
C LEU A 257 -25.32 -19.80 -5.41
N PHE A 258 -26.05 -18.87 -4.79
CA PHE A 258 -27.07 -19.24 -3.80
C PHE A 258 -28.34 -19.80 -4.44
N GLY A 259 -28.75 -19.32 -5.62
CA GLY A 259 -29.89 -19.84 -6.36
C GLY A 259 -29.69 -21.25 -6.92
N ALA A 260 -28.46 -21.62 -7.31
CA ALA A 260 -28.14 -22.98 -7.73
C ALA A 260 -28.27 -23.99 -6.58
N TYR A 261 -27.99 -23.57 -5.34
CA TYR A 261 -28.12 -24.44 -4.17
C TYR A 261 -29.55 -24.58 -3.66
N THR A 262 -30.43 -23.57 -3.86
CA THR A 262 -31.86 -23.68 -3.53
C THR A 262 -32.60 -24.57 -4.53
N ARG A 263 -32.32 -24.43 -5.84
CA ARG A 263 -32.97 -25.27 -6.87
C ARG A 263 -32.64 -26.77 -6.73
N ARG A 264 -31.52 -27.10 -6.07
CA ARG A 264 -31.15 -28.47 -5.75
C ARG A 264 -31.98 -29.06 -4.61
N GLU A 265 -32.53 -28.23 -3.72
CA GLU A 265 -33.49 -28.64 -2.66
C GLU A 265 -34.79 -29.11 -3.33
N ASP A 266 -35.35 -28.30 -4.22
CA ASP A 266 -36.56 -28.66 -4.98
C ASP A 266 -36.40 -29.97 -5.78
N ALA A 267 -35.20 -30.24 -6.30
CA ALA A 267 -34.91 -31.45 -7.06
C ALA A 267 -34.68 -32.68 -6.16
N GLU A 268 -33.96 -32.53 -5.04
CA GLU A 268 -33.73 -33.61 -4.05
C GLU A 268 -35.06 -33.97 -3.33
N ASP A 269 -35.93 -32.99 -3.05
CA ASP A 269 -37.25 -33.20 -2.45
C ASP A 269 -38.26 -33.79 -3.45
N ALA A 270 -38.18 -33.43 -4.74
CA ALA A 270 -38.99 -34.03 -5.79
C ALA A 270 -38.56 -35.48 -6.13
N GLU A 271 -37.27 -35.82 -5.98
CA GLU A 271 -36.75 -37.18 -6.19
C GLU A 271 -37.09 -38.16 -5.05
N GLY A 272 -37.55 -37.66 -3.90
CA GLY A 272 -38.12 -38.48 -2.82
C GLY A 272 -39.48 -39.12 -3.15
N SER A 273 -40.09 -38.73 -4.28
CA SER A 273 -41.32 -39.30 -4.81
C SER A 273 -41.02 -40.07 -6.10
N GLU A 274 -40.82 -41.39 -5.95
CA GLU A 274 -40.71 -42.47 -6.95
C GLU A 274 -40.14 -42.14 -8.36
N GLY A 275 -38.94 -42.67 -8.62
CA GLY A 275 -38.53 -43.15 -9.95
C GLY A 275 -37.47 -42.35 -10.71
N SER A 276 -36.17 -42.48 -10.37
CA SER A 276 -35.11 -42.04 -11.30
C SER A 276 -33.70 -42.59 -11.04
N GLU A 277 -33.40 -43.80 -11.54
CA GLU A 277 -32.01 -44.30 -11.62
C GLU A 277 -31.25 -43.73 -12.85
N LYS A 278 -31.93 -43.35 -13.93
CA LYS A 278 -31.27 -42.83 -15.15
C LYS A 278 -30.99 -41.32 -15.16
N ARG A 279 -31.64 -40.51 -14.31
CA ARG A 279 -31.36 -39.06 -14.17
C ARG A 279 -30.11 -38.76 -13.31
N HIS A 280 -29.72 -39.69 -12.43
CA HIS A 280 -28.60 -39.54 -11.50
C HIS A 280 -27.24 -39.29 -12.19
N GLY A 281 -26.95 -39.97 -13.30
CA GLY A 281 -25.66 -39.84 -14.00
C GLY A 281 -25.47 -38.51 -14.77
N LEU A 282 -26.55 -37.98 -15.35
CA LEU A 282 -26.53 -36.71 -16.08
C LEU A 282 -26.56 -35.50 -15.14
N GLY A 283 -27.33 -35.59 -14.03
CA GLY A 283 -27.39 -34.55 -13.01
C GLY A 283 -26.09 -34.39 -12.22
N LEU A 284 -25.41 -35.51 -11.91
CA LEU A 284 -24.14 -35.49 -11.19
C LEU A 284 -23.01 -34.85 -12.02
N SER A 285 -22.92 -35.18 -13.32
CA SER A 285 -21.92 -34.60 -14.22
C SER A 285 -22.16 -33.10 -14.49
N LEU A 286 -23.42 -32.67 -14.66
CA LEU A 286 -23.76 -31.24 -14.71
C LEU A 286 -23.38 -30.53 -13.40
N SER A 287 -23.68 -31.12 -12.24
CA SER A 287 -23.41 -30.51 -10.93
C SER A 287 -21.91 -30.34 -10.62
N LEU A 288 -21.08 -31.28 -11.06
CA LEU A 288 -19.62 -31.21 -10.97
C LEU A 288 -19.05 -30.15 -11.92
N GLY A 289 -19.63 -30.01 -13.13
CA GLY A 289 -19.29 -28.94 -14.08
C GLY A 289 -19.68 -27.54 -13.58
N LEU A 290 -20.87 -27.40 -13.00
CA LEU A 290 -21.40 -26.15 -12.43
C LEU A 290 -20.58 -25.67 -11.22
N SER A 291 -20.22 -26.56 -10.30
CA SER A 291 -19.40 -26.21 -9.12
C SER A 291 -17.97 -25.81 -9.50
N SER A 292 -17.37 -26.47 -10.50
CA SER A 292 -16.07 -26.11 -11.05
C SER A 292 -16.12 -24.77 -11.79
N GLY A 293 -17.17 -24.54 -12.60
CA GLY A 293 -17.41 -23.28 -13.31
C GLY A 293 -17.66 -22.08 -12.39
N LEU A 294 -18.44 -22.26 -11.32
CA LEU A 294 -18.64 -21.25 -10.28
C LEU A 294 -17.33 -20.91 -9.56
N SER A 295 -16.53 -21.91 -9.22
CA SER A 295 -15.24 -21.68 -8.55
C SER A 295 -14.28 -20.88 -9.43
N LEU A 296 -14.21 -21.21 -10.74
CA LEU A 296 -13.39 -20.47 -11.69
C LEU A 296 -13.90 -19.04 -11.91
N GLY A 297 -15.20 -18.87 -12.15
CA GLY A 297 -15.81 -17.55 -12.34
C GLY A 297 -15.62 -16.64 -11.11
N GLY A 298 -15.82 -17.18 -9.91
CA GLY A 298 -15.54 -16.46 -8.67
C GLY A 298 -14.07 -16.07 -8.51
N ALA A 299 -13.14 -16.95 -8.89
CA ALA A 299 -11.70 -16.66 -8.84
C ALA A 299 -11.30 -15.54 -9.82
N VAL A 300 -11.86 -15.51 -11.03
CA VAL A 300 -11.61 -14.45 -12.02
C VAL A 300 -12.13 -13.11 -11.52
N ILE A 301 -13.35 -13.06 -10.96
CA ILE A 301 -13.92 -11.83 -10.38
C ILE A 301 -13.06 -11.36 -9.21
N ALA A 302 -12.66 -12.26 -8.31
CA ALA A 302 -11.81 -11.93 -7.16
C ALA A 302 -10.45 -11.37 -7.60
N ALA A 303 -9.81 -11.98 -8.61
CA ALA A 303 -8.55 -11.51 -9.17
C ALA A 303 -8.71 -10.13 -9.84
N GLY A 304 -9.80 -9.91 -10.59
CA GLY A 304 -10.13 -8.60 -11.17
C GLY A 304 -10.28 -7.53 -10.09
N ILE A 305 -10.98 -7.82 -9.00
CA ILE A 305 -11.15 -6.89 -7.88
C ILE A 305 -9.80 -6.61 -7.21
N ALA A 306 -8.97 -7.62 -6.96
CA ALA A 306 -7.63 -7.44 -6.40
C ALA A 306 -6.74 -6.57 -7.32
N ALA A 307 -6.83 -6.75 -8.63
CA ALA A 307 -6.07 -5.97 -9.61
C ALA A 307 -6.39 -4.46 -9.53
N THR A 308 -7.60 -4.08 -9.13
CA THR A 308 -7.95 -2.65 -8.95
C THR A 308 -7.14 -1.95 -7.87
N TRP A 309 -6.62 -2.66 -6.86
CA TRP A 309 -5.65 -2.10 -5.92
C TRP A 309 -4.24 -2.14 -6.49
N ALA A 310 -3.81 -3.31 -6.95
CA ALA A 310 -2.43 -3.53 -7.38
C ALA A 310 -2.01 -2.60 -8.54
N MET A 311 -2.94 -2.26 -9.45
CA MET A 311 -2.69 -1.36 -10.57
C MET A 311 -2.79 0.14 -10.23
N SER A 312 -3.27 0.47 -9.03
CA SER A 312 -3.53 1.85 -8.59
C SER A 312 -2.77 2.26 -7.34
N GLU A 313 -1.97 1.37 -6.75
CA GLU A 313 -1.11 1.65 -5.59
C GLU A 313 0.37 1.33 -5.90
N HIS A 314 1.20 1.18 -4.87
CA HIS A 314 2.66 1.07 -4.98
C HIS A 314 3.16 -0.03 -5.91
N ALA A 315 2.39 -1.10 -6.09
CA ALA A 315 2.76 -2.19 -6.98
C ALA A 315 2.83 -1.76 -8.46
N SER A 316 2.08 -0.71 -8.85
CA SER A 316 1.95 -0.26 -10.24
C SER A 316 3.10 0.60 -10.77
N VAL A 317 3.99 1.07 -9.89
CA VAL A 317 5.08 1.99 -10.22
C VAL A 317 6.35 1.61 -9.47
N GLY A 318 7.51 2.12 -9.90
CA GLY A 318 8.79 1.85 -9.23
C GLY A 318 9.50 0.59 -9.73
N ILE A 319 10.25 -0.07 -8.85
CA ILE A 319 11.07 -1.26 -9.18
C ILE A 319 10.18 -2.44 -9.63
N GLN A 320 10.49 -3.07 -10.77
CA GLN A 320 9.84 -4.30 -11.25
C GLN A 320 8.28 -4.32 -11.19
N PRO A 321 7.55 -3.36 -11.76
CA PRO A 321 6.08 -3.31 -11.66
C PRO A 321 5.40 -4.59 -12.20
N ALA A 322 5.99 -5.20 -13.24
CA ALA A 322 5.51 -6.44 -13.84
C ALA A 322 5.49 -7.64 -12.86
N VAL A 323 6.36 -7.65 -11.85
CA VAL A 323 6.37 -8.67 -10.78
C VAL A 323 5.58 -8.20 -9.57
N ALA A 324 5.67 -6.91 -9.24
CA ALA A 324 5.03 -6.35 -8.07
C ALA A 324 3.50 -6.40 -8.14
N VAL A 325 2.89 -6.12 -9.30
CA VAL A 325 1.43 -6.18 -9.47
C VAL A 325 0.90 -7.60 -9.21
N PRO A 326 1.40 -8.68 -9.85
CA PRO A 326 0.99 -10.03 -9.51
C PRO A 326 1.26 -10.43 -8.05
N ALA A 327 2.42 -10.05 -7.49
CA ALA A 327 2.75 -10.36 -6.10
C ALA A 327 1.78 -9.70 -5.12
N ASP A 328 1.36 -8.47 -5.38
CA ASP A 328 0.38 -7.76 -4.57
C ASP A 328 -1.03 -8.35 -4.70
N MET A 329 -1.45 -8.68 -5.93
CA MET A 329 -2.71 -9.40 -6.16
C MET A 329 -2.74 -10.74 -5.39
N LEU A 330 -1.65 -11.51 -5.44
CA LEU A 330 -1.52 -12.77 -4.69
C LEU A 330 -1.56 -12.53 -3.18
N HIS A 331 -0.92 -11.47 -2.69
CA HIS A 331 -0.98 -11.09 -1.27
C HIS A 331 -2.40 -10.78 -0.83
N LEU A 332 -3.13 -9.95 -1.58
CA LEU A 332 -4.51 -9.58 -1.30
C LEU A 332 -5.46 -10.78 -1.36
N LEU A 333 -5.35 -11.64 -2.38
CA LEU A 333 -6.15 -12.84 -2.51
C LEU A 333 -5.88 -13.84 -1.39
N ALA A 334 -4.61 -14.08 -1.05
CA ALA A 334 -4.24 -14.96 0.04
C ALA A 334 -4.76 -14.45 1.39
N MET A 335 -4.66 -13.14 1.64
CA MET A 335 -5.23 -12.48 2.82
C MET A 335 -6.75 -12.68 2.86
N ALA A 336 -7.44 -12.41 1.75
CA ALA A 336 -8.89 -12.48 1.68
C ALA A 336 -9.42 -13.90 1.90
N VAL A 337 -8.83 -14.90 1.22
CA VAL A 337 -9.18 -16.31 1.38
C VAL A 337 -8.95 -16.79 2.82
N TRP A 338 -7.81 -16.40 3.41
CA TRP A 338 -7.46 -16.81 4.77
C TRP A 338 -8.34 -16.16 5.84
N LEU A 339 -8.41 -14.82 5.88
CA LEU A 339 -9.14 -14.09 6.92
C LEU A 339 -10.65 -14.23 6.75
N GLY A 340 -11.16 -14.12 5.53
CA GLY A 340 -12.59 -14.31 5.27
C GLY A 340 -13.05 -15.75 5.55
N GLY A 341 -12.24 -16.74 5.18
CA GLY A 341 -12.51 -18.13 5.50
C GLY A 341 -12.45 -18.41 7.01
N LEU A 342 -11.59 -17.70 7.76
CA LEU A 342 -11.55 -17.79 9.23
C LEU A 342 -12.84 -17.26 9.85
N VAL A 343 -13.35 -16.12 9.37
CA VAL A 343 -14.65 -15.57 9.81
C VAL A 343 -15.81 -16.50 9.43
N ALA A 344 -15.80 -17.08 8.23
CA ALA A 344 -16.81 -18.06 7.81
C ALA A 344 -16.79 -19.31 8.71
N LEU A 345 -15.60 -19.85 9.00
CA LEU A 345 -15.42 -20.97 9.93
C LEU A 345 -15.89 -20.62 11.33
N LEU A 346 -15.50 -19.47 11.87
CA LEU A 346 -15.95 -18.98 13.17
C LEU A 346 -17.48 -18.89 13.23
N THR A 347 -18.08 -18.30 12.20
CA THR A 347 -19.54 -18.18 12.11
C THR A 347 -20.20 -19.55 12.05
N ALA A 348 -19.67 -20.49 11.28
CA ALA A 348 -20.17 -21.86 11.21
C ALA A 348 -20.08 -22.56 12.58
N LEU A 349 -18.98 -22.41 13.31
CA LEU A 349 -18.77 -23.01 14.64
C LEU A 349 -19.74 -22.46 15.70
N TYR A 350 -20.11 -21.18 15.63
CA TYR A 350 -21.04 -20.56 16.58
C TYR A 350 -22.51 -20.73 16.21
N ARG A 351 -22.83 -20.79 14.90
CA ARG A 351 -24.21 -20.72 14.41
C ARG A 351 -24.76 -22.06 13.94
N THR A 352 -23.93 -23.09 13.79
CA THR A 352 -24.31 -24.39 13.22
C THR A 352 -23.79 -25.55 14.06
N THR A 353 -24.47 -26.69 14.03
CA THR A 353 -24.01 -27.97 14.62
C THR A 353 -23.33 -28.88 13.59
N GLY A 354 -23.59 -28.66 12.29
CA GLY A 354 -23.35 -29.61 11.21
C GLY A 354 -22.09 -29.40 10.37
N ILE A 355 -21.13 -28.57 10.81
CA ILE A 355 -19.86 -28.44 10.09
C ILE A 355 -19.04 -29.73 10.21
N GLU A 356 -18.70 -30.30 9.05
CA GLU A 356 -17.95 -31.55 8.96
C GLU A 356 -16.46 -31.33 9.27
N ARG A 357 -15.80 -32.31 9.92
CA ARG A 357 -14.34 -32.25 10.20
C ARG A 357 -13.51 -32.16 8.91
N THR A 358 -13.99 -32.71 7.81
CA THR A 358 -13.39 -32.65 6.47
C THR A 358 -13.28 -31.20 5.97
N ALA A 359 -14.32 -30.40 6.14
CA ALA A 359 -14.34 -28.98 5.76
C ALA A 359 -13.29 -28.19 6.56
N VAL A 360 -13.19 -28.42 7.87
CA VAL A 360 -12.18 -27.79 8.74
C VAL A 360 -10.76 -28.18 8.30
N ARG A 361 -10.52 -29.46 7.98
CA ARG A 361 -9.21 -29.93 7.49
C ARG A 361 -8.84 -29.31 6.13
N ARG A 362 -9.80 -29.18 5.20
CA ARG A 362 -9.58 -28.52 3.89
C ARG A 362 -9.22 -27.06 4.07
N PHE A 363 -10.01 -26.32 4.87
CA PHE A 363 -9.72 -24.93 5.16
C PHE A 363 -8.35 -24.76 5.82
N SER A 364 -7.99 -25.62 6.79
CA SER A 364 -6.67 -25.56 7.43
C SER A 364 -5.50 -25.74 6.45
N ARG A 365 -5.64 -26.55 5.40
CA ARG A 365 -4.60 -26.71 4.36
C ARG A 365 -4.51 -25.47 3.47
N ILE A 366 -5.66 -24.94 3.05
CA ILE A 366 -5.74 -23.72 2.23
C ILE A 366 -5.16 -22.54 3.01
N ALA A 367 -5.59 -22.34 4.26
CA ALA A 367 -5.08 -21.32 5.16
C ALA A 367 -3.56 -21.38 5.31
N PHE A 368 -2.99 -22.57 5.44
CA PHE A 368 -1.53 -22.73 5.48
C PHE A 368 -0.86 -22.29 4.16
N GLY A 369 -1.42 -22.68 3.01
CA GLY A 369 -0.93 -22.22 1.70
C GLY A 369 -1.02 -20.69 1.56
N CYS A 370 -2.12 -20.07 1.97
CA CYS A 370 -2.29 -18.63 1.99
C CYS A 370 -1.23 -17.94 2.87
N VAL A 371 -0.94 -18.47 4.07
CA VAL A 371 0.12 -17.94 4.93
C VAL A 371 1.49 -18.02 4.24
N CYS A 372 1.83 -19.12 3.56
CA CYS A 372 3.08 -19.22 2.81
C CYS A 372 3.17 -18.16 1.69
N VAL A 373 2.07 -17.95 0.94
CA VAL A 373 1.99 -16.90 -0.08
C VAL A 373 2.16 -15.52 0.56
N LEU A 374 1.48 -15.24 1.67
CA LEU A 374 1.57 -13.97 2.39
C LEU A 374 3.00 -13.67 2.89
N VAL A 375 3.69 -14.69 3.41
CA VAL A 375 5.09 -14.54 3.83
C VAL A 375 5.99 -14.25 2.63
N GLY A 376 5.90 -15.04 1.56
CA GLY A 376 6.74 -14.86 0.37
C GLY A 376 6.54 -13.50 -0.30
N THR A 377 5.27 -13.15 -0.58
CA THR A 377 4.92 -11.86 -1.16
C THR A 377 5.21 -10.70 -0.20
N GLY A 378 5.00 -10.88 1.10
CA GLY A 378 5.31 -9.87 2.12
C GLY A 378 6.80 -9.56 2.25
N ILE A 379 7.67 -10.56 2.17
CA ILE A 379 9.14 -10.37 2.14
C ILE A 379 9.55 -9.58 0.90
N TYR A 380 9.03 -9.96 -0.27
CA TYR A 380 9.30 -9.25 -1.52
C TYR A 380 8.84 -7.79 -1.45
N GLN A 381 7.61 -7.54 -0.99
CA GLN A 381 7.08 -6.19 -0.83
C GLN A 381 7.87 -5.36 0.19
N ALA A 382 8.28 -5.95 1.32
CA ALA A 382 9.07 -5.28 2.34
C ALA A 382 10.44 -4.84 1.80
N TRP A 383 11.16 -5.72 1.11
CA TRP A 383 12.42 -5.36 0.47
C TRP A 383 12.26 -4.19 -0.51
N ARG A 384 11.24 -4.28 -1.37
CA ARG A 384 10.97 -3.29 -2.41
C ARG A 384 10.68 -1.91 -1.82
N GLN A 385 9.83 -1.85 -0.81
CA GLN A 385 9.31 -0.61 -0.23
C GLN A 385 10.22 0.02 0.84
N VAL A 386 10.93 -0.78 1.63
CA VAL A 386 11.82 -0.27 2.70
C VAL A 386 13.18 0.14 2.16
N GLY A 387 13.79 -0.66 1.28
CA GLY A 387 15.05 -0.34 0.60
C GLY A 387 16.34 -0.42 1.44
N SER A 388 16.32 -0.05 2.73
CA SER A 388 17.51 -0.07 3.59
C SER A 388 17.20 -0.44 5.06
N TRP A 389 18.23 -0.82 5.82
CA TRP A 389 18.08 -1.05 7.26
C TRP A 389 17.78 0.23 8.03
N HIS A 390 18.34 1.36 7.61
CA HIS A 390 18.07 2.64 8.25
C HIS A 390 16.60 3.04 8.06
N ALA A 391 16.09 2.95 6.84
CA ALA A 391 14.69 3.20 6.53
C ALA A 391 13.73 2.32 7.36
N LEU A 392 14.10 1.07 7.66
CA LEU A 392 13.30 0.16 8.48
C LEU A 392 13.07 0.70 9.92
N PHE A 393 14.05 1.38 10.51
CA PHE A 393 13.96 1.84 11.91
C PHE A 393 13.67 3.34 12.03
N ALA A 394 14.12 4.14 11.06
CA ALA A 394 14.02 5.60 11.09
C ALA A 394 12.70 6.14 10.53
N THR A 395 12.04 5.40 9.64
CA THR A 395 10.81 5.88 8.98
C THR A 395 9.54 5.36 9.65
N LYS A 396 8.45 6.13 9.56
CA LYS A 396 7.13 5.72 10.05
C LYS A 396 6.66 4.41 9.38
N TYR A 397 6.91 4.28 8.07
CA TYR A 397 6.60 3.06 7.31
C TYR A 397 7.34 1.85 7.87
N GLY A 398 8.65 1.97 8.10
CA GLY A 398 9.46 0.90 8.67
C GLY A 398 8.99 0.47 10.05
N GLN A 399 8.66 1.43 10.92
CA GLN A 399 8.13 1.17 12.26
C GLN A 399 6.76 0.46 12.22
N LEU A 400 5.83 0.90 11.37
CA LEU A 400 4.54 0.23 11.16
C LEU A 400 4.72 -1.19 10.62
N LEU A 401 5.68 -1.40 9.74
CA LEU A 401 6.01 -2.73 9.23
C LEU A 401 6.53 -3.65 10.34
N ILE A 402 7.39 -3.17 11.23
CA ILE A 402 7.87 -3.94 12.40
C ILE A 402 6.69 -4.35 13.28
N VAL A 403 5.76 -3.42 13.57
CA VAL A 403 4.55 -3.72 14.34
C VAL A 403 3.70 -4.79 13.63
N LYS A 404 3.49 -4.66 12.32
CA LYS A 404 2.75 -5.65 11.52
C LYS A 404 3.41 -7.03 11.57
N ILE A 405 4.73 -7.10 11.43
CA ILE A 405 5.48 -8.36 11.52
C ILE A 405 5.31 -8.98 12.91
N GLY A 406 5.43 -8.18 13.99
CA GLY A 406 5.21 -8.63 15.36
C GLY A 406 3.81 -9.21 15.58
N LEU A 407 2.77 -8.54 15.06
CA LEU A 407 1.38 -9.02 15.14
C LEU A 407 1.17 -10.31 14.33
N VAL A 408 1.78 -10.44 13.15
CA VAL A 408 1.73 -11.68 12.35
C VAL A 408 2.41 -12.83 13.09
N VAL A 409 3.59 -12.61 13.68
CA VAL A 409 4.29 -13.61 14.50
C VAL A 409 3.43 -14.02 15.70
N LEU A 410 2.80 -13.06 16.38
CA LEU A 410 1.86 -13.33 17.47
C LEU A 410 0.69 -14.20 16.99
N MET A 411 0.06 -13.86 15.86
CA MET A 411 -1.05 -14.63 15.27
C MET A 411 -0.66 -16.07 14.93
N LEU A 412 0.52 -16.26 14.33
CA LEU A 412 1.05 -17.58 14.00
C LEU A 412 1.39 -18.38 15.27
N GLY A 413 1.93 -17.72 16.29
CA GLY A 413 2.18 -18.31 17.61
C GLY A 413 0.90 -18.79 18.29
N THR A 414 -0.15 -17.96 18.33
CA THR A 414 -1.46 -18.33 18.90
C THR A 414 -2.09 -19.50 18.14
N ALA A 415 -2.03 -19.48 16.81
CA ALA A 415 -2.53 -20.56 15.98
C ALA A 415 -1.76 -21.88 16.19
N ALA A 416 -0.43 -21.81 16.37
CA ALA A 416 0.40 -22.99 16.64
C ALA A 416 0.12 -23.62 18.01
N ILE A 417 -0.03 -22.79 19.05
CA ILE A 417 -0.39 -23.23 20.41
C ILE A 417 -1.76 -23.89 20.39
N SER A 418 -2.75 -23.25 19.76
CA SER A 418 -4.10 -23.77 19.61
C SER A 418 -4.15 -25.16 18.96
N ARG A 419 -3.42 -25.34 17.84
CA ARG A 419 -3.34 -26.63 17.15
C ARG A 419 -2.74 -27.74 18.01
N ARG A 420 -1.73 -27.42 18.84
CA ARG A 420 -1.13 -28.39 19.77
C ARG A 420 -2.12 -28.80 20.87
N TRP A 421 -2.89 -27.85 21.39
CA TRP A 421 -3.88 -28.10 22.44
C TRP A 421 -5.09 -28.89 21.93
N THR A 422 -5.62 -28.55 20.77
CA THR A 422 -6.74 -29.29 20.14
C THR A 422 -6.34 -30.70 19.70
N GLY A 423 -5.08 -30.91 19.29
CA GLY A 423 -4.53 -32.25 19.02
C GLY A 423 -4.58 -33.14 20.25
N ARG A 424 -4.05 -32.67 21.39
CA ARG A 424 -4.03 -33.41 22.66
C ARG A 424 -5.42 -33.77 23.20
N LEU A 425 -6.39 -32.86 23.07
CA LEU A 425 -7.78 -33.12 23.50
C LEU A 425 -8.49 -34.17 22.63
N THR A 426 -8.11 -34.30 21.36
CA THR A 426 -8.71 -35.29 20.45
C THR A 426 -8.16 -36.69 20.74
N GLU A 427 -6.86 -36.81 21.06
CA GLU A 427 -6.25 -38.06 21.51
C GLU A 427 -6.87 -38.54 22.84
N SER A 428 -7.01 -37.66 23.84
CA SER A 428 -7.63 -38.01 25.13
C SER A 428 -9.15 -38.24 25.11
N ALA A 429 -9.84 -37.88 24.02
CA ALA A 429 -11.27 -38.14 23.85
C ALA A 429 -11.51 -39.45 23.09
N ALA A 430 -10.62 -39.82 22.16
CA ALA A 430 -10.64 -41.13 21.51
C ALA A 430 -10.40 -42.24 22.55
N ASP A 431 -9.45 -42.05 23.48
CA ASP A 431 -9.20 -42.95 24.61
C ASP A 431 -10.43 -43.14 25.52
N ARG A 432 -11.27 -42.10 25.66
CA ARG A 432 -12.46 -42.14 26.52
C ARG A 432 -13.70 -42.72 25.85
N GLN A 433 -13.76 -42.74 24.51
CA GLN A 433 -14.89 -43.34 23.78
C GLN A 433 -14.79 -44.87 23.71
N ASP A 434 -13.59 -45.45 23.84
CA ASP A 434 -13.41 -46.90 23.96
C ASP A 434 -13.88 -47.45 25.32
N GLU A 435 -14.03 -46.60 26.35
CA GLU A 435 -14.46 -47.02 27.70
C GLU A 435 -15.97 -46.91 27.96
N SER A 436 -16.76 -46.29 27.07
CA SER A 436 -18.19 -46.05 27.29
C SER A 436 -19.07 -46.68 26.20
N GLU A 437 -19.39 -47.97 26.35
CA GLU A 437 -20.55 -48.57 25.68
C GLU A 437 -21.86 -47.92 26.20
N PRO A 438 -22.78 -47.50 25.34
CA PRO A 438 -24.02 -46.86 25.78
C PRO A 438 -25.06 -47.90 26.20
N HIS A 439 -25.46 -47.87 27.47
CA HIS A 439 -26.72 -48.48 27.91
C HIS A 439 -27.90 -47.88 27.12
N SER A 440 -28.63 -48.76 26.45
CA SER A 440 -29.87 -48.48 25.72
C SER A 440 -30.93 -47.89 26.64
N VAL A 441 -31.27 -46.63 26.45
CA VAL A 441 -32.47 -46.01 27.05
C VAL A 441 -33.61 -46.17 26.04
N GLU A 442 -34.64 -46.94 26.43
CA GLU A 442 -35.87 -47.11 25.65
C GLU A 442 -36.58 -45.77 25.40
N PRO A 443 -37.20 -45.55 24.22
CA PRO A 443 -37.97 -44.35 23.96
C PRO A 443 -39.29 -44.42 24.71
N VAL A 444 -39.52 -43.45 25.61
CA VAL A 444 -40.87 -43.19 26.13
C VAL A 444 -41.69 -42.54 25.02
N GLU A 445 -42.65 -43.30 24.50
CA GLU A 445 -43.62 -42.88 23.51
C GLU A 445 -44.66 -41.97 24.20
N ILE A 446 -44.56 -40.66 23.97
CA ILE A 446 -45.57 -39.69 24.40
C ILE A 446 -46.55 -39.52 23.24
N THR A 447 -47.65 -40.26 23.30
CA THR A 447 -48.85 -40.03 22.49
C THR A 447 -49.54 -38.75 22.96
N THR A 448 -49.38 -37.67 22.20
CA THR A 448 -50.30 -36.53 22.26
C THR A 448 -50.89 -36.29 20.87
N GLU A 449 -51.96 -37.01 20.57
CA GLU A 449 -52.97 -36.54 19.62
C GLU A 449 -53.70 -35.35 20.25
N VAL A 450 -53.34 -34.15 19.83
CA VAL A 450 -54.24 -33.00 19.87
C VAL A 450 -54.25 -32.44 18.45
N THR A 451 -55.36 -32.67 17.77
CA THR A 451 -55.64 -32.20 16.42
C THR A 451 -55.45 -30.68 16.36
N ALA A 452 -54.50 -30.24 15.52
CA ALA A 452 -54.16 -28.84 15.31
C ALA A 452 -55.21 -28.08 14.47
N ALA A 453 -56.48 -28.51 14.50
CA ALA A 453 -57.50 -28.11 13.55
C ALA A 453 -58.21 -26.79 13.89
N ASP A 454 -58.26 -26.36 15.16
CA ASP A 454 -59.25 -25.33 15.56
C ASP A 454 -58.72 -23.91 15.82
N ASN A 455 -57.42 -23.61 15.71
CA ASN A 455 -56.95 -22.21 15.84
C ASN A 455 -55.57 -21.94 15.17
N PRO A 456 -55.51 -21.14 14.09
CA PRO A 456 -54.27 -20.82 13.38
C PRO A 456 -53.26 -20.02 14.22
N GLU A 457 -53.72 -19.18 15.16
CA GLU A 457 -52.82 -18.46 16.08
C GLU A 457 -52.14 -19.42 17.06
N ARG A 458 -52.88 -20.42 17.55
CA ARG A 458 -52.36 -21.46 18.46
C ARG A 458 -51.38 -22.37 17.74
N ALA A 459 -51.65 -22.72 16.48
CA ALA A 459 -50.72 -23.46 15.62
C ALA A 459 -49.42 -22.69 15.39
N ALA A 460 -49.49 -21.38 15.10
CA ALA A 460 -48.32 -20.52 14.95
C ALA A 460 -47.54 -20.35 16.26
N GLN A 461 -48.22 -20.30 17.41
CA GLN A 461 -47.59 -20.24 18.73
C GLN A 461 -46.87 -21.55 19.09
N LEU A 462 -47.49 -22.70 18.83
CA LEU A 462 -46.88 -24.02 19.02
C LEU A 462 -45.67 -24.25 18.10
N ALA A 463 -45.75 -23.79 16.84
CA ALA A 463 -44.62 -23.82 15.91
C ALA A 463 -43.44 -22.99 16.42
N ARG A 464 -43.69 -21.78 16.95
CA ARG A 464 -42.67 -20.92 17.59
C ARG A 464 -42.06 -21.56 18.83
N GLN A 465 -42.87 -22.19 19.69
CA GLN A 465 -42.37 -22.89 20.88
C GLN A 465 -41.52 -24.12 20.53
N ARG A 466 -41.96 -24.93 19.57
CA ARG A 466 -41.19 -26.09 19.06
C ARG A 466 -39.88 -25.64 18.43
N ALA A 467 -39.88 -24.55 17.65
CA ALA A 467 -38.69 -23.95 17.06
C ALA A 467 -37.71 -23.40 18.12
N ALA A 468 -38.22 -22.78 19.19
CA ALA A 468 -37.41 -22.30 20.31
C ALA A 468 -36.76 -23.47 21.08
N LEU A 469 -37.51 -24.54 21.34
CA LEU A 469 -37.01 -25.75 22.02
C LEU A 469 -35.95 -26.49 21.18
N THR A 470 -36.16 -26.64 19.87
CA THR A 470 -35.16 -27.25 18.99
C THR A 470 -33.91 -26.37 18.88
N ALA A 471 -34.05 -25.04 18.85
CA ALA A 471 -32.92 -24.11 18.87
C ALA A 471 -32.11 -24.20 20.18
N GLU A 472 -32.77 -24.30 21.34
CA GLU A 472 -32.10 -24.48 22.64
C GLU A 472 -31.48 -25.87 22.81
N ARG A 473 -32.14 -26.95 22.35
CA ARG A 473 -31.52 -28.29 22.31
C ARG A 473 -30.27 -28.30 21.41
N ALA A 474 -30.36 -27.71 20.22
CA ALA A 474 -29.21 -27.58 19.33
C ALA A 474 -28.09 -26.75 19.98
N LYS A 475 -28.41 -25.67 20.71
CA LYS A 475 -27.44 -24.87 21.46
C LYS A 475 -26.76 -25.68 22.57
N LYS A 476 -27.53 -26.41 23.40
CA LYS A 476 -26.97 -27.30 24.43
C LYS A 476 -26.05 -28.37 23.83
N LEU A 477 -26.45 -29.02 22.74
CA LEU A 477 -25.60 -30.00 22.05
C LEU A 477 -24.33 -29.37 21.45
N ARG A 478 -24.38 -28.10 20.99
CA ARG A 478 -23.18 -27.39 20.54
C ARG A 478 -22.20 -27.09 21.68
N ASP A 479 -22.72 -26.70 22.84
CA ASP A 479 -21.92 -26.23 23.96
C ASP A 479 -21.41 -27.39 24.83
N ALA A 480 -21.98 -28.59 24.68
CA ALA A 480 -21.56 -29.82 25.34
C ALA A 480 -20.23 -30.42 24.83
N ASP A 481 -19.73 -30.00 23.66
CA ASP A 481 -18.45 -30.50 23.10
C ASP A 481 -17.27 -29.59 23.55
N PRO A 482 -16.44 -30.04 24.52
CA PRO A 482 -15.32 -29.24 25.04
C PRO A 482 -14.25 -28.94 23.98
N ALA A 483 -14.09 -29.78 22.94
CA ALA A 483 -13.16 -29.54 21.85
C ALA A 483 -13.66 -28.41 20.91
N ARG A 484 -14.98 -28.25 20.75
CA ARG A 484 -15.56 -27.10 20.04
C ARG A 484 -15.44 -25.81 20.84
N GLY A 485 -15.58 -25.86 22.16
CA GLY A 485 -15.43 -24.71 23.05
C GLY A 485 -14.01 -24.10 23.02
N SER A 486 -12.97 -24.94 23.08
CA SER A 486 -11.58 -24.49 22.97
C SER A 486 -11.24 -23.95 21.58
N LEU A 487 -11.71 -24.62 20.52
CA LEU A 487 -11.55 -24.15 19.14
C LEU A 487 -12.18 -22.77 18.93
N ARG A 488 -13.39 -22.53 19.44
CA ARG A 488 -14.09 -21.23 19.35
C ARG A 488 -13.29 -20.09 19.98
N ARG A 489 -12.72 -20.31 21.17
CA ARG A 489 -11.92 -19.29 21.88
C ARG A 489 -10.63 -18.96 21.11
N SER A 490 -9.97 -19.98 20.57
CA SER A 490 -8.78 -19.78 19.73
C SER A 490 -9.11 -18.98 18.47
N VAL A 491 -10.11 -19.41 17.71
CA VAL A 491 -10.45 -18.77 16.44
C VAL A 491 -10.91 -17.32 16.67
N LEU A 492 -11.56 -17.04 17.80
CA LEU A 492 -11.93 -15.68 18.19
C LEU A 492 -10.68 -14.82 18.51
N ALA A 493 -9.70 -15.36 19.22
CA ALA A 493 -8.43 -14.67 19.46
C ALA A 493 -7.67 -14.40 18.15
N GLU A 494 -7.61 -15.39 17.25
CA GLU A 494 -7.01 -15.24 15.92
C GLU A 494 -7.73 -14.17 15.09
N ALA A 495 -9.08 -14.13 15.13
CA ALA A 495 -9.87 -13.11 14.44
C ALA A 495 -9.63 -11.70 15.01
N ALA A 496 -9.48 -11.56 16.33
CA ALA A 496 -9.16 -10.28 16.95
C ALA A 496 -7.77 -9.76 16.53
N ILE A 497 -6.76 -10.63 16.50
CA ILE A 497 -5.41 -10.27 16.02
C ILE A 497 -5.45 -9.92 14.53
N ALA A 498 -6.22 -10.65 13.72
CA ALA A 498 -6.39 -10.35 12.30
C ALA A 498 -6.98 -8.95 12.05
N VAL A 499 -7.94 -8.51 12.87
CA VAL A 499 -8.49 -7.14 12.80
C VAL A 499 -7.41 -6.10 13.10
N LEU A 500 -6.57 -6.32 14.11
CA LEU A 500 -5.43 -5.44 14.42
C LEU A 500 -4.41 -5.39 13.27
N ILE A 501 -4.08 -6.55 12.68
CA ILE A 501 -3.19 -6.63 11.51
C ILE A 501 -3.77 -5.83 10.34
N LEU A 502 -5.07 -5.94 10.06
CA LEU A 502 -5.75 -5.18 9.01
C LEU A 502 -5.73 -3.67 9.28
N ALA A 503 -5.95 -3.25 10.52
CA ALA A 503 -5.87 -1.84 10.91
C ALA A 503 -4.47 -1.27 10.67
N VAL A 504 -3.42 -1.95 11.17
CA VAL A 504 -2.02 -1.54 10.95
C VAL A 504 -1.66 -1.59 9.46
N THR A 505 -2.13 -2.60 8.73
CA THR A 505 -1.90 -2.71 7.27
C THR A 505 -2.54 -1.54 6.52
N THR A 506 -3.72 -1.11 6.92
CA THR A 506 -4.40 0.03 6.30
C THR A 506 -3.59 1.31 6.51
N MET A 507 -3.08 1.54 7.73
CA MET A 507 -2.19 2.68 8.02
C MET A 507 -0.90 2.61 7.21
N LEU A 508 -0.28 1.42 7.13
CA LEU A 508 0.94 1.19 6.37
C LEU A 508 0.72 1.48 4.87
N SER A 509 -0.40 1.05 4.31
CA SER A 509 -0.74 1.27 2.88
C SER A 509 -1.00 2.73 2.52
N SER A 510 -1.26 3.59 3.51
CA SER A 510 -1.42 5.03 3.31
C SER A 510 -0.16 5.83 3.64
N SER A 511 0.91 5.15 4.09
CA SER A 511 2.17 5.81 4.46
C SER A 511 3.16 5.77 3.31
N GLU A 512 3.99 6.80 3.25
CA GLU A 512 5.10 6.89 2.29
C GLU A 512 6.10 5.74 2.51
N PRO A 513 6.47 4.97 1.45
CA PRO A 513 7.45 3.89 1.55
C PRO A 513 8.76 4.35 2.18
N GLY A 514 9.37 3.46 2.99
CA GLY A 514 10.59 3.78 3.73
C GLY A 514 11.74 4.27 2.85
N ARG A 515 11.91 3.71 1.65
CA ARG A 515 12.93 4.15 0.69
C ARG A 515 12.70 5.59 0.24
N THR A 516 11.45 5.95 -0.06
CA THR A 516 11.08 7.29 -0.51
C THR A 516 11.30 8.32 0.59
N ALA A 517 10.86 7.99 1.80
CA ALA A 517 11.08 8.85 2.97
C ALA A 517 12.58 9.04 3.24
N GLU A 518 13.41 8.01 3.05
CA GLU A 518 14.87 8.12 3.18
C GLU A 518 15.50 8.99 2.08
N GLU A 519 15.02 8.89 0.82
CA GLU A 519 15.43 9.77 -0.28
C GLU A 519 15.12 11.24 0.04
N ALA A 520 13.92 11.53 0.55
CA ALA A 520 13.52 12.87 0.98
C ALA A 520 14.33 13.38 2.20
N ILE A 521 14.60 12.52 3.18
CA ILE A 521 15.47 12.84 4.33
C ILE A 521 16.89 13.17 3.85
N THR A 522 17.42 12.41 2.90
CA THR A 522 18.76 12.62 2.34
C THR A 522 18.82 13.95 1.58
N ALA A 523 17.80 14.26 0.78
CA ALA A 523 17.67 15.51 0.05
C ALA A 523 17.56 16.74 0.98
N SER A 524 16.69 16.68 1.99
CA SER A 524 16.50 17.76 2.98
C SER A 524 17.69 17.94 3.91
N SER A 525 18.39 16.86 4.27
CA SER A 525 19.65 16.92 5.03
C SER A 525 20.80 17.54 4.23
N GLY A 526 20.78 17.38 2.89
CA GLY A 526 21.66 18.12 1.99
C GLY A 526 21.36 19.63 1.95
N GLY A 527 20.09 20.03 2.16
CA GLY A 527 19.65 21.42 2.29
C GLY A 527 19.94 22.04 3.66
N ASN A 528 19.71 21.31 4.76
CA ASN A 528 19.94 21.79 6.13
C ASN A 528 21.43 21.79 6.57
N ALA A 529 22.33 21.18 5.79
CA ALA A 529 23.77 21.41 5.94
C ALA A 529 24.18 22.87 5.58
N ALA A 530 23.25 23.71 5.11
CA ALA A 530 23.44 25.14 4.97
C ALA A 530 23.47 25.91 6.31
N LEU A 531 23.15 25.29 7.45
CA LEU A 531 23.14 25.96 8.76
C LEU A 531 24.11 25.38 9.80
N GLY A 532 25.00 24.47 9.42
CA GLY A 532 26.08 24.03 10.29
C GLY A 532 27.08 23.11 9.58
N GLY A 533 28.28 23.65 9.30
CA GLY A 533 29.52 22.93 8.98
C GLY A 533 29.41 21.74 8.01
N GLY A 534 29.68 21.97 6.72
CA GLY A 534 29.85 20.91 5.72
C GLY A 534 29.14 21.19 4.39
N SER A 535 29.39 22.33 3.77
CA SER A 535 29.09 22.52 2.35
C SER A 535 30.18 23.39 1.77
N ALA A 536 30.73 22.99 0.62
CA ALA A 536 31.71 23.75 -0.09
C ALA A 536 31.04 24.35 -1.33
N LEU A 537 30.69 25.63 -1.23
CA LEU A 537 30.21 26.45 -2.34
C LEU A 537 31.32 27.39 -2.78
N PHE A 538 31.69 27.33 -4.06
CA PHE A 538 32.70 28.21 -4.61
C PHE A 538 32.59 28.38 -6.12
N SER A 539 33.02 29.54 -6.59
CA SER A 539 33.09 29.88 -8.00
C SER A 539 34.55 29.86 -8.48
N LEU A 540 34.78 29.27 -9.65
CA LEU A 540 36.06 29.22 -10.34
C LEU A 540 35.96 30.02 -11.64
N PRO A 541 36.66 31.15 -11.79
CA PRO A 541 36.74 31.80 -13.08
C PRO A 541 37.51 30.90 -14.05
N TYR A 542 37.04 30.80 -15.30
CA TYR A 542 37.75 30.13 -16.36
C TYR A 542 37.95 31.08 -17.55
N ASP A 543 39.07 30.89 -18.25
CA ASP A 543 39.41 31.60 -19.48
C ASP A 543 40.05 30.58 -20.44
N THR A 544 39.33 30.21 -21.50
CA THR A 544 39.82 29.31 -22.56
C THR A 544 40.50 30.07 -23.70
N GLY A 545 40.50 31.41 -23.69
CA GLY A 545 41.17 32.25 -24.69
C GLY A 545 40.37 32.50 -25.99
N GLY A 546 39.30 31.74 -26.26
CA GLY A 546 38.45 31.87 -27.45
C GLY A 546 37.28 32.86 -27.30
N PRO A 547 36.51 33.12 -28.38
CA PRO A 547 35.27 33.90 -28.31
C PRO A 547 34.24 33.21 -27.39
N ASN A 548 33.66 33.95 -26.44
CA ASN A 548 32.87 33.40 -25.31
C ASN A 548 33.66 32.46 -24.38
N GLY A 549 35.00 32.50 -24.43
CA GLY A 549 35.89 31.65 -23.65
C GLY A 549 36.04 32.02 -22.17
N LYS A 550 35.40 33.12 -21.74
CA LYS A 550 35.48 33.63 -20.36
C LYS A 550 34.17 33.42 -19.64
N GLY A 551 34.27 32.97 -18.40
CA GLY A 551 33.10 32.71 -17.58
C GLY A 551 33.44 32.25 -16.18
N ALA A 552 32.44 31.69 -15.50
CA ALA A 552 32.58 31.15 -14.16
C ALA A 552 31.93 29.76 -14.07
N ALA A 553 32.64 28.83 -13.43
CA ALA A 553 32.12 27.53 -13.02
C ALA A 553 31.80 27.60 -11.52
N SER A 554 30.53 27.57 -11.14
CA SER A 554 30.11 27.54 -9.73
C SER A 554 29.84 26.11 -9.30
N ILE A 555 30.55 25.67 -8.27
CA ILE A 555 30.46 24.31 -7.73
C ILE A 555 29.85 24.37 -6.35
N HIS A 556 28.82 23.56 -6.15
CA HIS A 556 28.24 23.29 -4.85
C HIS A 556 28.43 21.81 -4.53
N LEU A 557 29.29 21.53 -3.54
CA LEU A 557 29.54 20.19 -3.02
C LEU A 557 28.94 20.06 -1.63
N ALA A 558 28.01 19.13 -1.45
CA ALA A 558 27.33 18.89 -0.18
C ALA A 558 27.26 17.38 0.14
N PRO A 559 27.62 16.92 1.35
CA PRO A 559 28.04 17.72 2.50
C PRO A 559 29.57 18.03 2.56
N ALA A 560 30.33 17.83 1.49
CA ALA A 560 31.80 17.94 1.52
C ALA A 560 32.44 17.13 2.67
N ARG A 561 31.94 15.91 2.91
CA ARG A 561 32.45 14.98 3.95
C ARG A 561 32.85 13.65 3.36
N THR A 562 33.53 12.85 4.15
CA THR A 562 33.81 11.44 3.84
C THR A 562 32.48 10.70 3.60
N GLY A 563 32.44 9.88 2.55
CA GLY A 563 31.24 9.16 2.13
C GLY A 563 30.51 9.81 0.95
N PRO A 564 29.17 9.66 0.85
CA PRO A 564 28.40 10.13 -0.29
C PRO A 564 28.26 11.66 -0.30
N ASN A 565 28.47 12.26 -1.47
CA ASN A 565 28.33 13.68 -1.73
C ASN A 565 27.50 13.89 -3.00
N LEU A 566 26.78 15.01 -3.03
CA LEU A 566 26.13 15.58 -4.19
C LEU A 566 26.98 16.73 -4.71
N LEU A 567 27.21 16.78 -6.02
CA LEU A 567 27.87 17.89 -6.68
C LEU A 567 26.92 18.52 -7.69
N HIS A 568 26.68 19.81 -7.55
CA HIS A 568 26.01 20.64 -8.55
C HIS A 568 27.01 21.61 -9.14
N LEU A 569 26.99 21.77 -10.46
CA LEU A 569 27.91 22.59 -11.21
C LEU A 569 27.13 23.45 -12.19
N SER A 570 27.26 24.76 -12.06
CA SER A 570 26.75 25.71 -13.04
C SER A 570 27.89 26.38 -13.81
N VAL A 571 27.70 26.61 -15.10
CA VAL A 571 28.64 27.32 -15.97
C VAL A 571 27.94 28.54 -16.56
N THR A 572 28.54 29.70 -16.41
CA THR A 572 28.04 30.96 -16.96
C THR A 572 29.09 31.64 -17.83
N ASP A 573 28.65 32.38 -18.84
CA ASP A 573 29.50 33.26 -19.62
C ASP A 573 29.97 34.50 -18.81
N ALA A 574 30.77 35.36 -19.44
CA ALA A 574 31.28 36.60 -18.85
C ALA A 574 30.19 37.61 -18.44
N SER A 575 28.96 37.47 -18.98
CA SER A 575 27.80 38.29 -18.61
C SER A 575 26.96 37.68 -17.47
N GLY A 576 27.32 36.48 -17.01
CA GLY A 576 26.61 35.74 -15.97
C GLY A 576 25.40 34.94 -16.50
N LYS A 577 25.27 34.79 -17.82
CA LYS A 577 24.20 33.99 -18.43
C LYS A 577 24.60 32.51 -18.45
N PRO A 578 23.70 31.56 -18.15
CA PRO A 578 23.99 30.13 -18.25
C PRO A 578 24.47 29.73 -19.64
N LEU A 579 25.54 28.93 -19.69
CA LEU A 579 26.23 28.55 -20.93
C LEU A 579 26.50 27.05 -20.95
N ASP A 580 25.94 26.36 -21.94
CA ASP A 580 26.33 24.98 -22.25
C ASP A 580 27.70 24.95 -22.93
N VAL A 581 28.56 24.03 -22.47
CA VAL A 581 29.92 23.87 -22.98
C VAL A 581 30.11 22.49 -23.64
N PRO A 582 30.83 22.40 -24.78
CA PRO A 582 31.09 21.14 -25.48
C PRO A 582 31.73 20.02 -24.65
N LYS A 583 32.49 20.35 -23.60
CA LYS A 583 33.01 19.38 -22.64
C LYS A 583 33.23 20.02 -21.28
N LEU A 584 32.90 19.25 -20.26
CA LEU A 584 33.00 19.64 -18.86
C LEU A 584 33.37 18.41 -18.04
N ASP A 585 34.59 18.38 -17.55
CA ASP A 585 35.08 17.28 -16.71
C ASP A 585 35.45 17.79 -15.31
N ILE A 586 35.18 16.95 -14.32
CA ILE A 586 35.57 17.18 -12.94
C ILE A 586 36.34 15.97 -12.41
N ALA A 587 37.40 16.22 -11.65
CA ALA A 587 38.07 15.18 -10.88
C ALA A 587 38.52 15.67 -9.49
N PHE A 588 38.57 14.74 -8.54
CA PHE A 588 39.08 14.95 -7.19
C PHE A 588 40.38 14.17 -6.97
N THR A 589 41.41 14.85 -6.46
CA THR A 589 42.70 14.24 -6.10
C THR A 589 43.00 14.58 -4.64
N LEU A 590 43.48 13.63 -3.85
CA LEU A 590 43.98 13.82 -2.49
C LEU A 590 45.50 13.63 -2.48
N PRO A 591 46.29 14.70 -2.68
CA PRO A 591 47.74 14.58 -2.84
C PRO A 591 48.43 13.97 -1.63
N ALA A 592 47.96 14.28 -0.42
CA ALA A 592 48.54 13.80 0.84
C ALA A 592 48.49 12.26 1.00
N LYS A 593 47.67 11.57 0.20
CA LYS A 593 47.50 10.11 0.23
C LYS A 593 47.70 9.46 -1.13
N SER A 594 48.22 10.21 -2.12
CA SER A 594 48.43 9.76 -3.50
C SER A 594 47.18 9.10 -4.09
N LEU A 595 46.00 9.66 -3.82
CA LEU A 595 44.72 9.09 -4.19
C LEU A 595 44.01 9.97 -5.21
N GLY A 596 43.57 9.39 -6.33
CA GLY A 596 42.99 10.10 -7.47
C GLY A 596 43.96 10.25 -8.66
N PRO A 597 43.56 10.94 -9.75
CA PRO A 597 42.29 11.66 -9.89
C PRO A 597 41.07 10.72 -9.96
N ILE A 598 40.07 10.98 -9.13
CA ILE A 598 38.77 10.30 -9.18
C ILE A 598 37.86 11.13 -10.11
N PRO A 599 37.55 10.64 -11.33
CA PRO A 599 36.68 11.37 -12.24
C PRO A 599 35.23 11.34 -11.75
N VAL A 600 34.56 12.48 -11.85
CA VAL A 600 33.15 12.64 -11.47
C VAL A 600 32.29 12.54 -12.72
N ARG A 601 31.34 11.60 -12.71
CA ARG A 601 30.37 11.46 -13.80
C ARG A 601 29.28 12.52 -13.68
N LEU A 602 29.43 13.59 -14.45
CA LEU A 602 28.42 14.64 -14.57
C LEU A 602 27.27 14.18 -15.48
N ARG A 603 26.05 14.57 -15.11
CA ARG A 603 24.85 14.49 -15.96
C ARG A 603 24.37 15.91 -16.24
N HIS A 604 24.16 16.22 -17.51
CA HIS A 604 23.54 17.49 -17.91
C HIS A 604 22.12 17.55 -17.34
N ALA A 605 21.81 18.66 -16.65
CA ALA A 605 20.56 18.86 -15.93
C ALA A 605 19.68 19.93 -16.63
N ASP A 606 20.29 21.05 -17.03
CA ASP A 606 19.66 22.14 -17.77
C ASP A 606 20.75 22.96 -18.49
N THR A 607 20.38 23.98 -19.27
CA THR A 607 21.36 24.87 -19.93
C THR A 607 22.31 25.49 -18.92
N GLY A 608 23.60 25.18 -19.06
CA GLY A 608 24.65 25.63 -18.15
C GLY A 608 24.66 24.93 -16.79
N GLU A 609 23.92 23.82 -16.60
CA GLU A 609 23.79 23.14 -15.31
C GLU A 609 24.05 21.63 -15.43
N TRP A 610 24.86 21.10 -14.50
CA TRP A 610 25.22 19.69 -14.41
C TRP A 610 25.16 19.20 -12.97
N VAL A 611 24.80 17.92 -12.81
CA VAL A 611 24.73 17.27 -11.49
C VAL A 611 25.46 15.94 -11.49
N ALA A 612 26.15 15.64 -10.40
CA ALA A 612 26.65 14.29 -10.12
C ALA A 612 26.04 13.77 -8.81
N THR A 613 25.28 12.68 -8.95
CA THR A 613 24.72 11.92 -7.83
C THR A 613 25.60 10.69 -7.58
N GLY A 614 25.84 10.35 -6.31
CA GLY A 614 26.65 9.18 -5.94
C GLY A 614 28.17 9.41 -5.99
N LEU A 615 28.64 10.66 -5.89
CA LEU A 615 30.07 10.93 -5.70
C LEU A 615 30.49 10.42 -4.32
N GLN A 616 31.51 9.55 -4.27
CA GLN A 616 31.98 8.97 -3.01
C GLN A 616 33.42 9.39 -2.73
N LEU A 617 33.61 10.14 -1.63
CA LEU A 617 34.94 10.59 -1.20
C LEU A 617 35.39 9.71 -0.03
N PRO A 618 36.42 8.87 -0.19
CA PRO A 618 36.69 7.77 0.74
C PRO A 618 37.35 8.20 2.05
N MET A 619 37.94 9.41 2.12
CA MET A 619 38.70 9.87 3.28
C MET A 619 38.66 11.39 3.45
N PRO A 620 38.80 11.87 4.70
CA PRO A 620 38.91 13.30 4.97
C PRO A 620 40.28 13.85 4.57
N GLY A 621 40.35 15.15 4.32
CA GLY A 621 41.60 15.84 4.01
C GLY A 621 41.43 17.03 3.08
N GLN A 622 42.56 17.60 2.66
CA GLN A 622 42.60 18.67 1.65
C GLN A 622 42.65 18.04 0.25
N TRP A 623 41.51 18.04 -0.42
CA TRP A 623 41.37 17.53 -1.78
C TRP A 623 41.58 18.65 -2.79
N GLN A 624 42.27 18.36 -3.88
CA GLN A 624 42.35 19.22 -5.05
C GLN A 624 41.24 18.82 -6.03
N LEU A 625 40.34 19.75 -6.28
CA LEU A 625 39.34 19.67 -7.34
C LEU A 625 39.92 20.27 -8.61
N SER A 626 39.84 19.53 -9.73
CA SER A 626 40.12 20.05 -11.06
C SER A 626 38.83 20.13 -11.88
N VAL A 627 38.57 21.28 -12.48
CA VAL A 627 37.46 21.52 -13.40
C VAL A 627 38.04 21.86 -14.77
N THR A 628 37.74 21.03 -15.76
CA THR A 628 38.17 21.22 -17.14
C THR A 628 36.98 21.69 -17.97
N VAL A 629 37.07 22.90 -18.51
CA VAL A 629 36.03 23.54 -19.32
C VAL A 629 36.54 23.69 -20.74
N ARG A 630 35.78 23.19 -21.71
CA ARG A 630 36.07 23.37 -23.14
C ARG A 630 34.93 24.09 -23.81
N THR A 631 35.21 25.27 -24.38
CA THR A 631 34.20 26.15 -24.95
C THR A 631 34.03 26.01 -26.46
N ASP A 632 35.01 25.43 -27.17
CA ASP A 632 34.92 25.12 -28.60
C ASP A 632 35.71 23.83 -28.93
N ALA A 633 35.86 23.46 -30.21
CA ALA A 633 36.52 22.23 -30.65
C ALA A 633 37.98 22.10 -30.15
N ILE A 634 38.67 23.23 -29.93
CA ILE A 634 40.10 23.27 -29.58
C ILE A 634 40.42 24.02 -28.27
N ASP A 635 39.54 24.92 -27.82
CA ASP A 635 39.82 25.81 -26.68
C ASP A 635 39.34 25.19 -25.35
N GLU A 636 40.29 24.73 -24.54
CA GLU A 636 40.06 24.08 -23.25
C GLU A 636 40.97 24.67 -22.17
N THR A 637 40.46 24.79 -20.93
CA THR A 637 41.24 25.20 -19.77
C THR A 637 40.90 24.33 -18.57
N THR A 638 41.89 24.09 -17.70
CA THR A 638 41.68 23.37 -16.44
C THR A 638 42.02 24.27 -15.27
N VAL A 639 41.04 24.47 -14.39
CA VAL A 639 41.19 25.28 -13.18
C VAL A 639 41.16 24.36 -11.98
N THR A 640 42.06 24.59 -11.01
CA THR A 640 42.15 23.77 -9.80
C THR A 640 41.89 24.59 -8.55
N ARG A 641 41.32 23.93 -7.52
CA ARG A 641 41.10 24.52 -6.20
C ARG A 641 41.14 23.48 -5.11
N ASN A 642 41.68 23.86 -3.95
CA ASN A 642 41.64 23.01 -2.77
C ASN A 642 40.28 23.11 -2.07
N VAL A 643 39.75 21.95 -1.68
CA VAL A 643 38.48 21.76 -0.98
C VAL A 643 38.75 20.89 0.24
N THR A 644 38.30 21.36 1.40
CA THR A 644 38.39 20.58 2.64
C THR A 644 37.26 19.57 2.66
N ILE A 645 37.59 18.30 2.89
CA ILE A 645 36.62 17.23 3.10
C ILE A 645 36.73 16.78 4.55
N ASP A 646 35.63 16.92 5.29
CA ASP A 646 35.57 16.58 6.71
C ASP A 646 35.36 15.08 6.95
N GLY A 647 35.65 14.64 8.17
CA GLY A 647 35.56 13.25 8.63
C GLY A 647 34.14 12.73 8.74
#